data_AF-A0A396Q058-F1
#
_entry.id   AF-A0A396Q058-F1
#
_cell.length_a   1.000
_cell.length_b   1.000
_cell.length_c   1.000
_cell.angle_alpha   90.00
_cell.angle_beta   90.00
_cell.angle_gamma   90.00
#
_symmetry.space_group_name_H-M   'P 1'
#
loop_
_entity.id
_entity.type
_entity.pdbx_description
1 polymer ?
#
loop_
_entity_poly.entity_id
_entity_poly.type
_entity_poly.pdbx_seq_one_letter_code
_entity_poly.pdbx_strand_id
1 'polypeptide(L)'
;MNYPEIRYLERLADLYPTIAAASTEVINMEAILNLPKGTEHFLTDIHGEDEAFAHVLKNGSGSVRRKVNEVFGNTLSHKDKRTLATLIYYPREKMDQILKVTEDKDEWFRITLYRLIEICKRAASKYTRSKVRKAMPPDFAYILEELITEKDDSVDKASYYNAIVNTIIHVGRGRECIIAMSQLIQRLVIDHLHIVGDIFDRGPGPHKIMDKLMSYHSVDIQWGNHDVLWMGAAAGQPGCIANVIRICARYGNLDILEDGYGINLLPLATFALNTYSDDPCTCFKLKGSNELNQYEVEVNLKMHKAISIIQFKAEGQLIKAHPEYHMEHRNLLHRIDYEHGTITLDMPDEKGNLTPHTYTLLDNNFPTIDPKDPYAYTPIEADIMDRLIKAFLNCEKLQQHVKFLLAKGSLYKIYNGNLLYHGCIPLNPDGTFQEVEINGSYFHGRALYDVLESYIRKAFMGVSDREKRLGRDIMWYIWLNKDSPLFGKDKMATFERYFLAEKETHAEKKNPYYKYLENETVVNHILTEFGLPETGSHIINGHVPVRSKNGESPVKCGGKILVIDGGFSKAYQKETGIAGYTLTYNSYGLILSALEPFESTEAAIEREIDIHSDSVIVRHADRRKLVGDTDTGAVLREKIADLEQLLMAYHSGLLVERYVKN
;
A
#
# COMPACT_ATOMS: atom_id res chain seq x y z
N MET A 1 -13.68 43.75 -8.32
CA MET A 1 -13.10 42.50 -8.85
C MET A 1 -12.14 42.82 -9.96
N ASN A 2 -11.02 42.12 -10.02
CA ASN A 2 -10.09 42.19 -11.15
C ASN A 2 -10.61 41.34 -12.34
N TYR A 3 -10.04 41.53 -13.53
CA TYR A 3 -10.48 40.83 -14.75
C TYR A 3 -10.40 39.29 -14.65
N PRO A 4 -9.38 38.68 -14.01
CA PRO A 4 -9.36 37.24 -13.71
C PRO A 4 -10.52 36.75 -12.84
N GLU A 5 -10.87 37.46 -11.77
CA GLU A 5 -11.99 37.11 -10.87
C GLU A 5 -13.32 37.11 -11.62
N ILE A 6 -13.57 38.12 -12.47
CA ILE A 6 -14.81 38.18 -13.27
C ILE A 6 -14.88 36.99 -14.23
N ARG A 7 -13.78 36.68 -14.95
CA ARG A 7 -13.73 35.50 -15.84
C ARG A 7 -13.92 34.19 -15.09
N TYR A 8 -13.43 34.10 -13.86
CA TYR A 8 -13.63 32.92 -13.03
C TYR A 8 -15.11 32.77 -12.63
N LEU A 9 -15.76 33.84 -12.18
CA LEU A 9 -17.19 33.83 -11.87
C LEU A 9 -18.06 33.56 -13.12
N GLU A 10 -17.67 34.05 -14.30
CA GLU A 10 -18.34 33.72 -15.57
C GLU A 10 -18.30 32.21 -15.86
N ARG A 11 -17.18 31.54 -15.54
CA ARG A 11 -17.07 30.07 -15.67
C ARG A 11 -17.89 29.33 -14.64
N LEU A 12 -17.96 29.83 -13.40
CA LEU A 12 -18.85 29.25 -12.40
C LEU A 12 -20.32 29.43 -12.78
N ALA A 13 -20.68 30.56 -13.41
CA ALA A 13 -22.01 30.79 -13.96
C ALA A 13 -22.37 29.80 -15.09
N ASP A 14 -21.39 29.22 -15.81
CA ASP A 14 -21.66 28.14 -16.76
C ASP A 14 -22.16 26.86 -16.06
N LEU A 15 -21.71 26.59 -14.83
CA LEU A 15 -22.09 25.43 -14.02
C LEU A 15 -23.34 25.68 -13.16
N TYR A 16 -23.46 26.90 -12.63
CA TYR A 16 -24.53 27.33 -11.73
C TYR A 16 -25.21 28.59 -12.31
N PRO A 17 -26.06 28.41 -13.32
CA PRO A 17 -26.50 29.51 -14.18
C PRO A 17 -27.57 30.41 -13.55
N THR A 18 -28.09 30.05 -12.37
CA THR A 18 -29.11 30.82 -11.65
C THR A 18 -28.75 30.96 -10.18
N ILE A 19 -29.32 31.97 -9.52
CA ILE A 19 -29.26 32.17 -8.06
C ILE A 19 -29.77 30.90 -7.36
N ALA A 20 -30.85 30.31 -7.86
CA ALA A 20 -31.41 29.07 -7.31
C ALA A 20 -30.43 27.89 -7.40
N ALA A 21 -29.75 27.70 -8.54
CA ALA A 21 -28.78 26.62 -8.72
C ALA A 21 -27.56 26.79 -7.79
N ALA A 22 -26.99 28.00 -7.73
CA ALA A 22 -25.87 28.31 -6.86
C ALA A 22 -26.25 28.17 -5.37
N SER A 23 -27.42 28.69 -4.97
CA SER A 23 -27.91 28.61 -3.58
C SER A 23 -28.17 27.16 -3.15
N THR A 24 -28.75 26.34 -4.02
CA THR A 24 -28.99 24.91 -3.75
C THR A 24 -27.67 24.18 -3.50
N GLU A 25 -26.64 24.49 -4.30
CA GLU A 25 -25.34 23.86 -4.13
C GLU A 25 -24.65 24.31 -2.84
N VAL A 26 -24.72 25.59 -2.47
CA VAL A 26 -24.23 26.09 -1.17
C VAL A 26 -24.91 25.35 -0.02
N ILE A 27 -26.24 25.25 -0.02
CA ILE A 27 -27.01 24.53 1.01
C ILE A 27 -26.57 23.05 1.09
N ASN A 28 -26.37 22.40 -0.06
CA ASN A 28 -25.91 21.00 -0.11
C ASN A 28 -24.51 20.84 0.50
N MET A 29 -23.56 21.70 0.13
CA MET A 29 -22.19 21.64 0.65
C MET A 29 -22.15 21.94 2.16
N GLU A 30 -22.90 22.93 2.63
CA GLU A 30 -23.05 23.24 4.06
C GLU A 30 -23.61 22.05 4.85
N ALA A 31 -24.64 21.37 4.33
CA ALA A 31 -25.17 20.16 4.94
C ALA A 31 -24.11 19.04 5.01
N ILE A 32 -23.28 18.89 3.97
CA ILE A 32 -22.20 17.89 3.93
C ILE A 32 -21.13 18.18 4.98
N LEU A 33 -20.75 19.43 5.20
CA LEU A 33 -19.74 19.81 6.22
C LEU A 33 -20.13 19.35 7.63
N ASN A 34 -21.43 19.25 7.91
CA ASN A 34 -22.00 18.83 9.19
C ASN A 34 -22.12 17.30 9.35
N LEU A 35 -21.83 16.52 8.31
CA LEU A 35 -21.80 15.07 8.42
C LEU A 35 -20.59 14.58 9.23
N PRO A 36 -20.69 13.43 9.92
CA PRO A 36 -19.54 12.81 10.55
C PRO A 36 -18.44 12.48 9.55
N LYS A 37 -17.19 12.70 9.94
CA LYS A 37 -16.03 12.24 9.17
C LYS A 37 -16.11 10.73 8.88
N GLY A 38 -15.85 10.37 7.62
CA GLY A 38 -15.71 9.00 7.14
C GLY A 38 -14.55 8.25 7.80
N THR A 39 -14.58 6.92 7.71
CA THR A 39 -13.49 6.08 8.25
C THR A 39 -12.37 5.96 7.22
N GLU A 40 -11.18 6.41 7.56
CA GLU A 40 -9.95 6.09 6.83
C GLU A 40 -9.35 4.80 7.36
N HIS A 41 -8.76 4.01 6.47
CA HIS A 41 -8.08 2.76 6.79
C HIS A 41 -6.66 2.80 6.24
N PHE A 42 -5.66 2.56 7.08
CA PHE A 42 -4.26 2.59 6.70
C PHE A 42 -3.67 1.18 6.80
N LEU A 43 -3.05 0.74 5.71
CA LEU A 43 -2.36 -0.54 5.56
C LEU A 43 -0.98 -0.30 4.97
N THR A 44 -0.01 -1.16 5.27
CA THR A 44 1.36 -1.12 4.74
C THR A 44 1.91 -2.55 4.65
N ASP A 45 3.08 -2.74 4.05
CA ASP A 45 3.85 -3.99 4.07
C ASP A 45 3.01 -5.22 3.66
N ILE A 46 2.19 -5.05 2.61
CA ILE A 46 1.28 -6.08 2.10
C ILE A 46 2.08 -7.25 1.51
N HIS A 47 3.15 -6.92 0.78
CA HIS A 47 4.11 -7.90 0.27
C HIS A 47 3.45 -9.10 -0.43
N GLY A 48 2.56 -8.85 -1.38
CA GLY A 48 1.99 -9.91 -2.21
C GLY A 48 1.04 -10.89 -1.49
N GLU A 49 0.73 -10.72 -0.21
CA GLU A 49 -0.13 -11.62 0.57
C GLU A 49 -1.61 -11.33 0.31
N ASP A 50 -2.10 -11.73 -0.86
CA ASP A 50 -3.39 -11.34 -1.42
C ASP A 50 -4.60 -11.82 -0.60
N GLU A 51 -4.54 -13.03 -0.03
CA GLU A 51 -5.63 -13.54 0.80
C GLU A 51 -5.81 -12.75 2.09
N ALA A 52 -4.71 -12.50 2.81
CA ALA A 52 -4.71 -11.77 4.06
C ALA A 52 -5.12 -10.31 3.83
N PHE A 53 -4.59 -9.68 2.77
CA PHE A 53 -5.04 -8.36 2.31
C PHE A 53 -6.54 -8.35 2.00
N ALA A 54 -7.03 -9.38 1.30
CA ALA A 54 -8.43 -9.45 0.95
C ALA A 54 -9.34 -9.60 2.16
N HIS A 55 -8.93 -10.38 3.16
CA HIS A 55 -9.62 -10.53 4.43
C HIS A 55 -9.70 -9.21 5.20
N VAL A 56 -8.58 -8.50 5.32
CA VAL A 56 -8.50 -7.21 6.04
C VAL A 56 -9.38 -6.13 5.38
N LEU A 57 -9.49 -6.12 4.06
CA LEU A 57 -10.45 -5.25 3.37
C LEU A 57 -11.92 -5.63 3.65
N LYS A 58 -12.21 -6.93 3.73
CA LYS A 58 -13.56 -7.45 3.98
C LYS A 58 -14.04 -7.19 5.42
N ASN A 59 -13.15 -7.32 6.40
CA ASN A 59 -13.48 -7.04 7.81
C ASN A 59 -13.37 -5.55 8.18
N GLY A 60 -12.66 -4.75 7.37
CA GLY A 60 -12.42 -3.32 7.59
C GLY A 60 -11.62 -3.06 8.87
N SER A 61 -10.66 -3.93 9.19
CA SER A 61 -9.88 -3.96 10.44
C SER A 61 -10.77 -3.88 11.68
N GLY A 62 -11.75 -4.78 11.72
CA GLY A 62 -12.74 -4.89 12.80
C GLY A 62 -13.90 -3.87 12.72
N SER A 63 -13.93 -2.98 11.73
CA SER A 63 -14.99 -1.98 11.58
C SER A 63 -16.37 -2.60 11.36
N VAL A 64 -16.46 -3.69 10.59
CA VAL A 64 -17.74 -4.41 10.40
C VAL A 64 -18.22 -5.00 11.73
N ARG A 65 -17.35 -5.70 12.47
CA ARG A 65 -17.69 -6.26 13.77
C ARG A 65 -18.11 -5.19 14.77
N ARG A 66 -17.46 -4.03 14.78
CA ARG A 66 -17.90 -2.86 15.56
C ARG A 66 -19.31 -2.44 15.19
N LYS A 67 -19.66 -2.37 13.90
CA LYS A 67 -21.03 -2.06 13.46
C LYS A 67 -22.05 -3.10 13.89
N VAL A 68 -21.72 -4.39 13.75
CA VAL A 68 -22.58 -5.49 14.25
C VAL A 68 -22.84 -5.33 15.75
N ASN A 69 -21.81 -5.03 16.53
CA ASN A 69 -21.93 -4.80 17.98
C ASN A 69 -22.71 -3.51 18.32
N GLU A 70 -22.52 -2.42 17.59
CA GLU A 70 -23.26 -1.17 17.78
C GLU A 70 -24.77 -1.36 17.55
N VAL A 71 -25.17 -2.18 16.57
CA VAL A 71 -26.58 -2.43 16.25
C VAL A 71 -27.20 -3.44 17.21
N PHE A 72 -26.52 -4.57 17.44
CA PHE A 72 -27.12 -5.69 18.15
C PHE A 72 -26.69 -5.84 19.61
N GLY A 73 -25.83 -4.97 20.15
CA GLY A 73 -25.55 -4.86 21.59
C GLY A 73 -25.60 -6.19 22.35
N ASN A 74 -26.56 -6.36 23.26
CA ASN A 74 -26.80 -7.65 23.93
C ASN A 74 -27.98 -8.45 23.36
N THR A 75 -28.57 -8.02 22.24
CA THR A 75 -29.72 -8.67 21.60
C THR A 75 -29.35 -9.91 20.80
N LEU A 76 -28.09 -10.05 20.38
CA LEU A 76 -27.54 -11.26 19.77
C LEU A 76 -26.41 -11.86 20.61
N SER A 77 -26.30 -13.19 20.59
CA SER A 77 -25.18 -13.89 21.22
C SER A 77 -23.85 -13.55 20.53
N HIS A 78 -22.73 -13.71 21.25
CA HIS A 78 -21.40 -13.52 20.65
C HIS A 78 -21.17 -14.43 19.42
N LYS A 79 -21.70 -15.66 19.46
CA LYS A 79 -21.63 -16.60 18.35
C LYS A 79 -22.39 -16.07 17.13
N ASP A 80 -23.64 -15.65 17.30
CA ASP A 80 -24.46 -15.15 16.20
C ASP A 80 -23.86 -13.91 15.55
N LYS A 81 -23.30 -13.00 16.35
CA LYS A 81 -22.61 -11.82 15.82
C LYS A 81 -21.37 -12.19 15.02
N ARG A 82 -20.63 -13.19 15.47
CA ARG A 82 -19.44 -13.69 14.76
C ARG A 82 -19.83 -14.33 13.43
N THR A 83 -20.83 -15.21 13.44
CA THR A 83 -21.40 -15.79 12.21
C THR A 83 -21.91 -14.71 11.25
N LEU A 84 -22.61 -13.69 11.75
CA LEU A 84 -23.10 -12.58 10.94
C LEU A 84 -21.95 -11.73 10.36
N ALA A 85 -20.90 -11.46 11.13
CA ALA A 85 -19.71 -10.77 10.64
C ALA A 85 -19.01 -11.60 9.55
N THR A 86 -18.78 -12.90 9.77
CA THR A 86 -18.20 -13.80 8.76
C THR A 86 -19.07 -13.89 7.49
N LEU A 87 -20.39 -13.87 7.63
CA LEU A 87 -21.31 -13.79 6.48
C LEU A 87 -21.15 -12.46 5.72
N ILE A 88 -20.91 -11.35 6.41
CA ILE A 88 -20.59 -10.09 5.74
C ILE A 88 -19.26 -10.20 5.02
N TYR A 89 -18.24 -10.85 5.59
CA TYR A 89 -16.91 -10.96 4.99
C TYR A 89 -16.92 -11.85 3.73
N TYR A 90 -17.57 -13.02 3.83
CA TYR A 90 -17.59 -14.08 2.81
C TYR A 90 -19.03 -14.52 2.55
N PRO A 91 -19.85 -13.65 1.91
CA PRO A 91 -21.29 -13.87 1.81
C PRO A 91 -21.65 -15.11 1.01
N ARG A 92 -20.87 -15.49 -0.01
CA ARG A 92 -21.18 -16.66 -0.84
C ARG A 92 -20.85 -17.95 -0.09
N GLU A 93 -19.60 -18.05 0.36
CA GLU A 93 -19.01 -19.24 0.96
C GLU A 93 -19.69 -19.56 2.30
N LYS A 94 -19.89 -18.55 3.16
CA LYS A 94 -20.52 -18.75 4.46
C LYS A 94 -22.00 -19.08 4.33
N MET A 95 -22.71 -18.46 3.40
CA MET A 95 -24.11 -18.79 3.11
C MET A 95 -24.26 -20.23 2.61
N ASP A 96 -23.37 -20.71 1.75
CA ASP A 96 -23.39 -22.10 1.28
C ASP A 96 -23.21 -23.10 2.43
N GLN A 97 -22.35 -22.81 3.41
CA GLN A 97 -22.21 -23.64 4.61
C GLN A 97 -23.48 -23.65 5.46
N ILE A 98 -24.08 -22.47 5.67
CA ILE A 98 -25.28 -22.34 6.51
C ILE A 98 -26.49 -23.00 5.86
N LEU A 99 -26.73 -22.77 4.56
CA LEU A 99 -27.91 -23.27 3.86
C LEU A 99 -27.91 -24.80 3.68
N LYS A 100 -26.76 -25.47 3.80
CA LYS A 100 -26.68 -26.94 3.80
C LYS A 100 -27.33 -27.59 5.01
N VAL A 101 -27.32 -26.91 6.16
CA VAL A 101 -27.83 -27.42 7.44
C VAL A 101 -29.08 -26.67 7.92
N THR A 102 -29.56 -25.71 7.14
CA THR A 102 -30.75 -24.92 7.46
C THR A 102 -31.99 -25.64 6.95
N GLU A 103 -32.90 -25.96 7.87
CA GLU A 103 -34.20 -26.58 7.55
C GLU A 103 -35.14 -25.59 6.85
N ASP A 104 -35.42 -24.45 7.48
CA ASP A 104 -36.24 -23.38 6.91
C ASP A 104 -35.37 -22.26 6.32
N LYS A 105 -35.12 -22.37 5.01
CA LYS A 105 -34.27 -21.43 4.28
C LYS A 105 -34.92 -20.07 4.13
N ASP A 106 -36.24 -20.02 3.93
CA ASP A 106 -36.96 -18.76 3.74
C ASP A 106 -36.97 -17.95 5.02
N GLU A 107 -37.16 -18.61 6.17
CA GLU A 107 -37.04 -17.96 7.47
C GLU A 107 -35.63 -17.43 7.73
N TRP A 108 -34.61 -18.22 7.39
CA TRP A 108 -33.23 -17.79 7.52
C TRP A 108 -32.92 -16.56 6.64
N PHE A 109 -33.37 -16.57 5.39
CA PHE A 109 -33.22 -15.41 4.50
C PHE A 109 -33.90 -14.18 5.08
N ARG A 110 -35.13 -14.32 5.59
CA ARG A 110 -35.90 -13.24 6.20
C ARG A 110 -35.16 -12.62 7.38
N ILE A 111 -34.75 -13.42 8.36
CA ILE A 111 -34.00 -12.97 9.54
C ILE A 111 -32.69 -12.29 9.13
N THR A 112 -31.96 -12.89 8.20
CA THR A 112 -30.65 -12.39 7.76
C THR A 112 -30.77 -11.06 7.03
N LEU A 113 -31.76 -10.89 6.16
CA LEU A 113 -32.03 -9.64 5.46
C LEU A 113 -32.34 -8.51 6.44
N TYR A 114 -33.24 -8.70 7.41
CA TYR A 114 -33.48 -7.67 8.44
C TYR A 114 -32.21 -7.29 9.21
N ARG A 115 -31.40 -8.27 9.59
CA ARG A 115 -30.15 -8.00 10.30
C ARG A 115 -29.18 -7.16 9.47
N LEU A 116 -29.06 -7.47 8.18
CA LEU A 116 -28.21 -6.71 7.26
C LEU A 116 -28.77 -5.30 6.99
N ILE A 117 -30.10 -5.13 6.95
CA ILE A 117 -30.74 -3.81 6.75
C ILE A 117 -30.33 -2.86 7.89
N GLU A 118 -30.42 -3.33 9.14
CA GLU A 118 -30.08 -2.50 10.29
C GLU A 118 -28.58 -2.13 10.34
N ILE A 119 -27.70 -3.06 9.97
CA ILE A 119 -26.26 -2.77 9.84
C ILE A 119 -26.01 -1.75 8.72
N CYS A 120 -26.66 -1.92 7.56
CA CYS A 120 -26.59 -1.00 6.44
C CYS A 120 -27.03 0.42 6.83
N LYS A 121 -28.19 0.58 7.48
CA LYS A 121 -28.68 1.87 8.00
C LYS A 121 -27.63 2.53 8.89
N ARG A 122 -27.05 1.77 9.82
CA ARG A 122 -26.02 2.28 10.72
C ARG A 122 -24.75 2.69 9.98
N ALA A 123 -24.30 1.92 9.00
CA ALA A 123 -23.12 2.24 8.18
C ALA A 123 -23.36 3.46 7.27
N ALA A 124 -24.56 3.56 6.68
CA ALA A 124 -24.99 4.64 5.78
C ALA A 124 -25.16 5.99 6.49
N SER A 125 -25.46 6.00 7.78
CA SER A 125 -25.77 7.21 8.57
C SER A 125 -24.72 8.34 8.55
N LYS A 126 -23.49 8.06 8.11
CA LYS A 126 -22.41 9.06 8.00
C LYS A 126 -22.31 9.72 6.62
N TYR A 127 -23.10 9.28 5.66
CA TYR A 127 -22.96 9.66 4.26
C TYR A 127 -24.24 10.29 3.72
N THR A 128 -24.10 11.09 2.66
CA THR A 128 -25.26 11.60 1.93
C THR A 128 -26.01 10.46 1.23
N ARG A 129 -27.32 10.64 1.04
CA ARG A 129 -28.15 9.72 0.24
C ARG A 129 -27.54 9.45 -1.14
N SER A 130 -27.04 10.49 -1.81
CA SER A 130 -26.38 10.37 -3.12
C SER A 130 -25.13 9.49 -3.06
N LYS A 131 -24.29 9.62 -2.03
CA LYS A 131 -23.08 8.79 -1.87
C LYS A 131 -23.44 7.33 -1.62
N VAL A 132 -24.43 7.07 -0.77
CA VAL A 132 -24.93 5.71 -0.49
C VAL A 132 -25.53 5.10 -1.76
N ARG A 133 -26.34 5.85 -2.50
CA ARG A 133 -26.94 5.41 -3.77
C ARG A 133 -25.89 5.00 -4.80
N LYS A 134 -24.82 5.79 -4.95
CA LYS A 134 -23.68 5.47 -5.84
C LYS A 134 -22.86 4.26 -5.35
N ALA A 135 -22.98 3.89 -4.09
CA ALA A 135 -22.31 2.73 -3.51
C ALA A 135 -23.07 1.42 -3.70
N MET A 136 -24.39 1.50 -3.92
CA MET A 136 -25.26 0.34 -4.10
C MET A 136 -25.01 -0.39 -5.43
N PRO A 137 -25.08 -1.73 -5.44
CA PRO A 137 -25.09 -2.49 -6.69
C PRO A 137 -26.26 -2.08 -7.60
N PRO A 138 -26.05 -1.84 -8.91
CA PRO A 138 -27.08 -1.33 -9.82
C PRO A 138 -28.40 -2.12 -9.78
N ASP A 139 -28.31 -3.45 -9.80
CA ASP A 139 -29.45 -4.37 -9.83
C ASP A 139 -30.35 -4.28 -8.58
N PHE A 140 -29.80 -3.82 -7.46
CA PHE A 140 -30.51 -3.75 -6.18
C PHE A 140 -30.66 -2.32 -5.66
N ALA A 141 -30.15 -1.32 -6.37
CA ALA A 141 -30.02 0.02 -5.83
C ALA A 141 -31.37 0.59 -5.38
N TYR A 142 -32.43 0.48 -6.20
CA TYR A 142 -33.77 0.96 -5.84
C TYR A 142 -34.30 0.30 -4.56
N ILE A 143 -34.23 -1.03 -4.52
CA ILE A 143 -34.73 -1.82 -3.39
C ILE A 143 -33.95 -1.47 -2.12
N LEU A 144 -32.61 -1.47 -2.19
CA LEU A 144 -31.76 -1.16 -1.04
C LEU A 144 -31.97 0.28 -0.54
N GLU A 145 -32.19 1.22 -1.44
CA GLU A 145 -32.47 2.61 -1.07
C GLU A 145 -33.78 2.72 -0.29
N GLU A 146 -34.85 2.06 -0.74
CA GLU A 146 -36.11 2.00 0.01
C GLU A 146 -35.92 1.36 1.40
N LEU A 147 -35.16 0.27 1.49
CA LEU A 147 -34.89 -0.44 2.75
C LEU A 147 -34.07 0.37 3.77
N ILE A 148 -33.21 1.30 3.32
CA ILE A 148 -32.21 1.97 4.16
C ILE A 148 -32.58 3.42 4.52
N THR A 149 -33.38 4.11 3.71
CA THR A 149 -33.51 5.58 3.78
C THR A 149 -34.58 6.09 4.77
N GLU A 150 -35.49 5.24 5.25
CA GLU A 150 -36.67 5.71 6.01
C GLU A 150 -36.50 5.65 7.54
N LYS A 151 -37.16 6.58 8.23
CA LYS A 151 -37.25 6.63 9.70
C LYS A 151 -38.36 5.71 10.22
N ASP A 152 -38.10 5.08 11.36
CA ASP A 152 -38.86 3.99 12.00
C ASP A 152 -40.29 4.33 12.51
N ASP A 153 -40.85 5.51 12.22
CA ASP A 153 -41.96 6.05 13.04
C ASP A 153 -43.39 5.78 12.51
N SER A 154 -43.60 4.96 11.46
CA SER A 154 -44.95 4.64 10.98
C SER A 154 -45.24 3.14 10.85
N VAL A 155 -46.24 2.65 11.60
CA VAL A 155 -46.72 1.25 11.60
C VAL A 155 -47.10 0.77 10.19
N ASP A 156 -47.64 1.66 9.35
CA ASP A 156 -48.09 1.34 7.98
C ASP A 156 -46.95 0.92 7.05
N LYS A 157 -45.72 1.40 7.29
CA LYS A 157 -44.55 1.09 6.46
C LYS A 157 -43.81 -0.18 6.88
N ALA A 158 -44.01 -0.68 8.10
CA ALA A 158 -43.46 -1.99 8.50
C ALA A 158 -44.03 -3.11 7.61
N SER A 159 -45.32 -3.05 7.30
CA SER A 159 -45.98 -3.98 6.36
C SER A 159 -45.40 -3.88 4.95
N TYR A 160 -45.07 -2.66 4.49
CA TYR A 160 -44.43 -2.42 3.20
C TYR A 160 -43.02 -3.06 3.13
N TYR A 161 -42.20 -2.90 4.17
CA TYR A 161 -40.89 -3.54 4.25
C TYR A 161 -40.96 -5.06 4.27
N ASN A 162 -41.89 -5.59 5.06
CA ASN A 162 -42.13 -7.02 5.10
C ASN A 162 -42.54 -7.55 3.72
N ALA A 163 -43.37 -6.80 2.97
CA ALA A 163 -43.72 -7.15 1.61
C ALA A 163 -42.50 -7.16 0.68
N ILE A 164 -41.59 -6.16 0.76
CA ILE A 164 -40.36 -6.15 -0.05
C ILE A 164 -39.49 -7.37 0.28
N VAL A 165 -39.20 -7.61 1.56
CA VAL A 165 -38.35 -8.74 2.00
C VAL A 165 -38.96 -10.07 1.57
N ASN A 166 -40.25 -10.27 1.80
CA ASN A 166 -40.96 -11.49 1.38
C ASN A 166 -40.96 -11.64 -0.14
N THR A 167 -41.10 -10.54 -0.90
CA THR A 167 -41.05 -10.59 -2.37
C THR A 167 -39.68 -11.02 -2.84
N ILE A 168 -38.60 -10.46 -2.28
CA ILE A 168 -37.21 -10.84 -2.63
C ILE A 168 -37.00 -12.35 -2.46
N ILE A 169 -37.50 -12.92 -1.35
CA ILE A 169 -37.40 -14.34 -1.05
C ILE A 169 -38.25 -15.15 -2.04
N HIS A 170 -39.51 -14.75 -2.23
CA HIS A 170 -40.46 -15.45 -3.10
C HIS A 170 -40.00 -15.52 -4.56
N VAL A 171 -39.37 -14.46 -5.08
CA VAL A 171 -38.82 -14.44 -6.45
C VAL A 171 -37.44 -15.11 -6.54
N GLY A 172 -36.95 -15.73 -5.46
CA GLY A 172 -35.69 -16.47 -5.44
C GLY A 172 -34.42 -15.62 -5.46
N ARG A 173 -34.50 -14.33 -5.08
CA ARG A 173 -33.38 -13.36 -5.13
C ARG A 173 -32.74 -13.09 -3.76
N GLY A 174 -33.09 -13.87 -2.74
CA GLY A 174 -32.57 -13.71 -1.37
C GLY A 174 -31.04 -13.85 -1.29
N ARG A 175 -30.46 -14.80 -2.03
CA ARG A 175 -29.01 -15.05 -2.09
C ARG A 175 -28.25 -13.83 -2.60
N GLU A 176 -28.67 -13.32 -3.76
CA GLU A 176 -28.04 -12.19 -4.43
C GLU A 176 -28.22 -10.89 -3.62
N CYS A 177 -29.37 -10.72 -2.96
CA CYS A 177 -29.63 -9.58 -2.10
C CYS A 177 -28.69 -9.57 -0.88
N ILE A 178 -28.51 -10.71 -0.20
CA ILE A 178 -27.54 -10.82 0.92
C ILE A 178 -26.13 -10.47 0.45
N ILE A 179 -25.68 -10.98 -0.70
CA ILE A 179 -24.36 -10.66 -1.25
C ILE A 179 -24.23 -9.14 -1.51
N ALA A 180 -25.24 -8.54 -2.15
CA ALA A 180 -25.27 -7.12 -2.46
C ALA A 180 -25.21 -6.25 -1.19
N MET A 181 -25.95 -6.64 -0.14
CA MET A 181 -25.94 -5.94 1.14
C MET A 181 -24.61 -6.08 1.87
N SER A 182 -24.03 -7.29 1.92
CA SER A 182 -22.71 -7.51 2.52
C SER A 182 -21.64 -6.67 1.83
N GLN A 183 -21.63 -6.62 0.49
CA GLN A 183 -20.70 -5.78 -0.29
C GLN A 183 -20.93 -4.27 -0.03
N LEU A 184 -22.18 -3.84 0.09
CA LEU A 184 -22.51 -2.46 0.45
C LEU A 184 -22.00 -2.11 1.85
N ILE A 185 -22.18 -3.00 2.83
CA ILE A 185 -21.65 -2.82 4.19
C ILE A 185 -20.13 -2.68 4.15
N GLN A 186 -19.43 -3.63 3.50
CA GLN A 186 -17.97 -3.59 3.33
C GLN A 186 -17.49 -2.25 2.75
N ARG A 187 -18.20 -1.75 1.72
CA ARG A 187 -17.88 -0.47 1.09
C ARG A 187 -18.18 0.74 1.97
N LEU A 188 -19.24 0.73 2.77
CA LEU A 188 -19.63 1.87 3.62
C LEU A 188 -18.82 1.96 4.91
N VAL A 189 -18.27 0.85 5.42
CA VAL A 189 -17.47 0.89 6.66
C VAL A 189 -16.13 1.58 6.49
N ILE A 190 -15.52 1.51 5.30
CA ILE A 190 -14.27 2.17 4.94
C ILE A 190 -14.53 3.23 3.86
N ASP A 191 -14.36 4.50 4.21
CA ASP A 191 -14.56 5.61 3.29
C ASP A 191 -13.39 5.78 2.32
N HIS A 192 -12.17 5.65 2.84
CA HIS A 192 -10.93 5.85 2.10
C HIS A 192 -9.84 4.90 2.60
N LEU A 193 -9.07 4.34 1.66
CA LEU A 193 -7.97 3.43 1.93
C LEU A 193 -6.63 4.12 1.64
N HIS A 194 -5.74 4.13 2.62
CA HIS A 194 -4.36 4.55 2.46
C HIS A 194 -3.47 3.30 2.44
N ILE A 195 -2.73 3.09 1.35
CA ILE A 195 -1.68 2.07 1.30
C ILE A 195 -0.34 2.77 1.50
N VAL A 196 0.24 2.65 2.69
CA VAL A 196 1.52 3.24 3.06
C VAL A 196 2.66 2.29 2.67
N GLY A 197 2.76 1.93 1.39
CA GLY A 197 3.92 1.25 0.81
C GLY A 197 3.94 -0.27 0.84
N ASP A 198 4.87 -0.80 0.04
CA ASP A 198 5.30 -2.19 -0.03
C ASP A 198 4.16 -3.18 -0.36
N ILE A 199 3.59 -2.99 -1.55
CA ILE A 199 2.58 -3.88 -2.13
C ILE A 199 3.22 -5.16 -2.68
N PHE A 200 4.41 -5.03 -3.26
CA PHE A 200 5.10 -6.09 -4.00
C PHE A 200 6.05 -6.93 -3.16
N ASP A 201 6.52 -8.03 -3.77
CA ASP A 201 7.50 -9.00 -3.29
C ASP A 201 7.08 -9.86 -2.08
N ARG A 202 7.84 -10.92 -1.80
CA ARG A 202 7.69 -11.92 -0.71
C ARG A 202 6.48 -12.86 -0.83
N GLY A 203 5.27 -12.35 -1.00
CA GLY A 203 4.04 -13.14 -1.16
C GLY A 203 3.68 -13.41 -2.63
N PRO A 204 2.74 -14.32 -2.90
CA PRO A 204 2.49 -14.88 -4.24
C PRO A 204 1.58 -14.04 -5.14
N GLY A 205 0.82 -13.08 -4.60
CA GLY A 205 -0.30 -12.44 -5.29
C GLY A 205 -0.26 -10.91 -5.48
N PRO A 206 0.91 -10.23 -5.65
CA PRO A 206 0.91 -8.77 -5.78
C PRO A 206 0.11 -8.26 -6.99
N HIS A 207 0.08 -9.04 -8.10
CA HIS A 207 -0.72 -8.70 -9.28
C HIS A 207 -2.23 -8.71 -8.99
N LYS A 208 -2.71 -9.62 -8.13
CA LYS A 208 -4.13 -9.67 -7.69
C LYS A 208 -4.47 -8.52 -6.74
N ILE A 209 -3.53 -8.14 -5.87
CA ILE A 209 -3.68 -6.97 -4.99
C ILE A 209 -3.84 -5.71 -5.83
N MET A 210 -3.00 -5.50 -6.84
CA MET A 210 -3.10 -4.36 -7.75
C MET A 210 -4.44 -4.33 -8.51
N ASP A 211 -4.89 -5.47 -9.06
CA ASP A 211 -6.21 -5.57 -9.71
C ASP A 211 -7.35 -5.15 -8.75
N LYS A 212 -7.24 -5.56 -7.47
CA LYS A 212 -8.21 -5.20 -6.43
C LYS A 212 -8.14 -3.72 -6.04
N LEU A 213 -6.95 -3.14 -5.94
CA LEU A 213 -6.76 -1.71 -5.65
C LEU A 213 -7.30 -0.82 -6.79
N MET A 214 -7.07 -1.21 -8.04
CA MET A 214 -7.56 -0.50 -9.22
C MET A 214 -9.09 -0.42 -9.30
N SER A 215 -9.78 -1.43 -8.78
CA SER A 215 -11.24 -1.49 -8.71
C SER A 215 -11.82 -0.94 -7.39
N TYR A 216 -10.97 -0.53 -6.44
CA TYR A 216 -11.40 -0.03 -5.14
C TYR A 216 -11.98 1.39 -5.25
N HIS A 217 -12.99 1.70 -4.41
CA HIS A 217 -13.79 2.92 -4.58
C HIS A 217 -13.04 4.21 -4.23
N SER A 218 -12.08 4.16 -3.30
CA SER A 218 -11.31 5.33 -2.90
C SER A 218 -9.99 4.88 -2.25
N VAL A 219 -8.87 5.20 -2.90
CA VAL A 219 -7.55 4.81 -2.45
C VAL A 219 -6.47 5.79 -2.89
N ASP A 220 -5.46 5.98 -2.04
CA ASP A 220 -4.16 6.55 -2.37
C ASP A 220 -3.02 5.65 -1.84
N ILE A 221 -1.81 5.86 -2.37
CA ILE A 221 -0.65 4.99 -2.14
C ILE A 221 0.57 5.84 -1.83
N GLN A 222 1.28 5.58 -0.74
CA GLN A 222 2.62 6.10 -0.53
C GLN A 222 3.59 5.02 -0.95
N TRP A 223 4.46 5.29 -1.94
CA TRP A 223 5.31 4.24 -2.49
C TRP A 223 6.35 3.77 -1.47
N GLY A 224 6.45 2.45 -1.31
CA GLY A 224 7.54 1.79 -0.62
C GLY A 224 8.71 1.49 -1.55
N ASN A 225 9.84 1.04 -0.98
CA ASN A 225 11.02 0.71 -1.78
C ASN A 225 10.71 -0.44 -2.75
N HIS A 226 9.91 -1.43 -2.35
CA HIS A 226 9.53 -2.53 -3.23
C HIS A 226 8.63 -2.06 -4.38
N ASP A 227 7.73 -1.10 -4.14
CA ASP A 227 6.90 -0.52 -5.19
C ASP A 227 7.77 0.20 -6.24
N VAL A 228 8.71 1.04 -5.78
CA VAL A 228 9.63 1.77 -6.66
C VAL A 228 10.56 0.83 -7.43
N LEU A 229 10.99 -0.28 -6.81
CA LEU A 229 11.77 -1.31 -7.49
C LEU A 229 11.00 -1.88 -8.69
N TRP A 230 9.72 -2.24 -8.51
CA TRP A 230 8.86 -2.74 -9.58
C TRP A 230 8.55 -1.68 -10.64
N MET A 231 8.37 -0.43 -10.25
CA MET A 231 8.27 0.70 -11.19
C MET A 231 9.55 0.86 -12.01
N GLY A 232 10.73 0.72 -11.40
CA GLY A 232 12.02 0.74 -12.08
C GLY A 232 12.16 -0.40 -13.10
N ALA A 233 11.72 -1.60 -12.72
CA ALA A 233 11.69 -2.75 -13.63
C ALA A 233 10.76 -2.49 -14.82
N ALA A 234 9.56 -1.94 -14.59
CA ALA A 234 8.61 -1.56 -15.64
C ALA A 234 9.14 -0.46 -16.58
N ALA A 235 10.03 0.42 -16.09
CA ALA A 235 10.74 1.41 -16.91
C ALA A 235 11.96 0.82 -17.65
N GLY A 236 12.23 -0.48 -17.52
CA GLY A 236 13.33 -1.16 -18.19
C GLY A 236 14.70 -0.98 -17.52
N GLN A 237 14.75 -0.68 -16.21
CA GLN A 237 16.01 -0.50 -15.49
C GLN A 237 16.66 -1.88 -15.22
N PRO A 238 17.86 -2.17 -15.74
CA PRO A 238 18.44 -3.52 -15.68
C PRO A 238 18.67 -4.06 -14.26
N GLY A 239 19.16 -3.21 -13.34
CA GLY A 239 19.38 -3.56 -11.94
C GLY A 239 18.07 -3.83 -11.18
N CYS A 240 17.01 -3.09 -11.44
CA CYS A 240 15.69 -3.30 -10.88
C CYS A 240 15.08 -4.59 -11.40
N ILE A 241 15.14 -4.86 -12.72
CA ILE A 241 14.69 -6.11 -13.32
C ILE A 241 15.39 -7.30 -12.67
N ALA A 242 16.72 -7.27 -12.58
CA ALA A 242 17.48 -8.35 -11.96
C ALA A 242 17.12 -8.53 -10.49
N ASN A 243 16.91 -7.44 -9.73
CA ASN A 243 16.47 -7.50 -8.34
C ASN A 243 15.05 -8.08 -8.19
N VAL A 244 14.08 -7.68 -9.02
CA VAL A 244 12.71 -8.24 -9.00
C VAL A 244 12.76 -9.75 -9.22
N ILE A 245 13.45 -10.20 -10.27
CA ILE A 245 13.56 -11.63 -10.57
C ILE A 245 14.28 -12.38 -9.44
N ARG A 246 15.38 -11.82 -8.90
CA ARG A 246 16.08 -12.39 -7.75
C ARG A 246 15.16 -12.55 -6.55
N ILE A 247 14.36 -11.53 -6.22
CA ILE A 247 13.46 -11.57 -5.08
C ILE A 247 12.35 -12.60 -5.31
N CYS A 248 11.75 -12.65 -6.50
CA CYS A 248 10.80 -13.70 -6.87
C CYS A 248 11.42 -15.10 -6.71
N ALA A 249 12.64 -15.32 -7.22
CA ALA A 249 13.35 -16.59 -7.07
C ALA A 249 13.57 -16.93 -5.58
N ARG A 250 14.11 -16.00 -4.80
CA ARG A 250 14.37 -16.16 -3.36
C ARG A 250 13.16 -16.62 -2.56
N TYR A 251 11.97 -16.15 -2.90
CA TYR A 251 10.73 -16.49 -2.20
C TYR A 251 9.91 -17.58 -2.90
N GLY A 252 10.41 -18.18 -3.97
CA GLY A 252 9.69 -19.25 -4.68
C GLY A 252 8.47 -18.74 -5.46
N ASN A 253 8.46 -17.47 -5.87
CA ASN A 253 7.35 -16.80 -6.52
C ASN A 253 7.66 -16.41 -7.98
N LEU A 254 8.35 -17.27 -8.74
CA LEU A 254 8.64 -17.00 -10.15
C LEU A 254 7.35 -16.96 -11.00
N ASP A 255 6.31 -17.69 -10.58
CA ASP A 255 4.98 -17.69 -11.20
C ASP A 255 4.33 -16.30 -11.25
N ILE A 256 4.72 -15.37 -10.36
CA ILE A 256 4.27 -13.97 -10.46
C ILE A 256 4.66 -13.37 -11.81
N LEU A 257 5.88 -13.66 -12.26
CA LEU A 257 6.41 -13.14 -13.51
C LEU A 257 5.79 -13.88 -14.68
N GLU A 258 5.74 -15.21 -14.64
CA GLU A 258 5.25 -16.04 -15.74
C GLU A 258 3.72 -15.97 -15.90
N ASP A 259 2.96 -16.37 -14.87
CA ASP A 259 1.49 -16.42 -14.92
C ASP A 259 0.87 -15.05 -14.64
N GLY A 260 1.41 -14.32 -13.67
CA GLY A 260 0.86 -13.04 -13.25
C GLY A 260 1.07 -11.92 -14.27
N TYR A 261 2.26 -11.86 -14.88
CA TYR A 261 2.66 -10.78 -15.80
C TYR A 261 3.03 -11.25 -17.21
N GLY A 262 3.05 -12.56 -17.51
CA GLY A 262 3.35 -13.06 -18.85
C GLY A 262 4.82 -12.88 -19.28
N ILE A 263 5.74 -12.74 -18.32
CA ILE A 263 7.17 -12.53 -18.57
C ILE A 263 7.86 -13.89 -18.68
N ASN A 264 8.35 -14.20 -19.88
CA ASN A 264 8.99 -15.49 -20.18
C ASN A 264 10.39 -15.60 -19.55
N LEU A 265 10.57 -16.53 -18.60
CA LEU A 265 11.86 -16.79 -17.93
C LEU A 265 12.62 -18.00 -18.51
N LEU A 266 12.09 -18.69 -19.51
CA LEU A 266 12.72 -19.88 -20.12
C LEU A 266 14.18 -19.64 -20.59
N PRO A 267 14.55 -18.49 -21.19
CA PRO A 267 15.95 -18.22 -21.54
C PRO A 267 16.87 -18.18 -20.32
N LEU A 268 16.41 -17.57 -19.22
CA LEU A 268 17.15 -17.51 -17.96
C LEU A 268 17.25 -18.90 -17.31
N ALA A 269 16.15 -19.66 -17.30
CA ALA A 269 16.12 -21.02 -16.76
C ALA A 269 17.10 -21.95 -17.51
N THR A 270 17.07 -21.91 -18.84
CA THR A 270 17.94 -22.73 -19.69
C THR A 270 19.41 -22.36 -19.49
N PHE A 271 19.71 -21.05 -19.43
CA PHE A 271 21.05 -20.57 -19.12
C PHE A 271 21.52 -21.04 -17.75
N ALA A 272 20.69 -20.87 -16.72
CA ALA A 272 21.02 -21.27 -15.36
C ALA A 272 21.30 -22.77 -15.23
N LEU A 273 20.47 -23.61 -15.85
CA LEU A 273 20.64 -25.07 -15.85
C LEU A 273 21.93 -25.52 -16.56
N ASN A 274 22.30 -24.86 -17.65
CA ASN A 274 23.51 -25.20 -18.41
C ASN A 274 24.79 -24.67 -17.74
N THR A 275 24.74 -23.44 -17.21
CA THR A 275 25.91 -22.78 -16.61
C THR A 275 26.23 -23.31 -15.21
N TYR A 276 25.22 -23.73 -14.46
CA TYR A 276 25.35 -24.23 -13.09
C TYR A 276 24.90 -25.70 -12.97
N SER A 277 25.13 -26.52 -14.01
CA SER A 277 24.65 -27.90 -14.11
C SER A 277 24.95 -28.75 -12.87
N ASP A 278 26.21 -28.79 -12.48
CA ASP A 278 26.73 -29.61 -11.38
C ASP A 278 26.80 -28.84 -10.05
N ASP A 279 26.27 -27.62 -10.02
CA ASP A 279 26.31 -26.75 -8.85
C ASP A 279 25.05 -26.94 -7.98
N PRO A 280 25.21 -27.34 -6.70
CA PRO A 280 24.08 -27.51 -5.80
C PRO A 280 23.44 -26.19 -5.35
N CYS A 281 24.07 -25.02 -5.62
CA CYS A 281 23.57 -23.68 -5.35
C CYS A 281 23.06 -23.48 -3.90
N THR A 282 23.72 -24.11 -2.92
CA THR A 282 23.22 -24.24 -1.55
C THR A 282 23.12 -22.91 -0.79
N CYS A 283 23.84 -21.87 -1.23
CA CYS A 283 23.76 -20.50 -0.70
C CYS A 283 22.45 -19.78 -1.06
N PHE A 284 21.72 -20.29 -2.06
CA PHE A 284 20.55 -19.64 -2.65
C PHE A 284 19.21 -20.23 -2.19
N LYS A 285 19.21 -20.96 -1.06
CA LYS A 285 18.02 -21.60 -0.48
C LYS A 285 16.82 -20.67 -0.40
N LEU A 286 15.66 -21.22 -0.77
CA LEU A 286 14.37 -20.55 -0.72
C LEU A 286 14.03 -20.10 0.70
N LYS A 287 13.41 -18.93 0.79
CA LYS A 287 12.86 -18.37 2.04
C LYS A 287 11.34 -18.32 2.08
N GLY A 288 10.69 -18.62 0.95
CA GLY A 288 9.23 -18.70 0.86
C GLY A 288 8.68 -20.01 1.45
N SER A 289 7.36 -20.04 1.60
CA SER A 289 6.62 -21.21 2.09
C SER A 289 5.85 -21.95 0.99
N ASN A 290 6.10 -21.64 -0.29
CA ASN A 290 5.40 -22.29 -1.39
C ASN A 290 5.78 -23.76 -1.47
N GLU A 291 4.79 -24.62 -1.69
CA GLU A 291 4.97 -26.05 -1.90
C GLU A 291 5.45 -26.29 -3.34
N LEU A 292 6.77 -26.24 -3.54
CA LEU A 292 7.41 -26.58 -4.81
C LEU A 292 7.86 -28.03 -4.80
N ASN A 293 7.77 -28.70 -5.95
CA ASN A 293 8.34 -30.02 -6.13
C ASN A 293 9.87 -29.96 -6.23
N GLN A 294 10.55 -31.12 -6.09
CA GLN A 294 12.01 -31.16 -6.04
C GLN A 294 12.70 -30.58 -7.29
N TYR A 295 12.10 -30.77 -8.48
CA TYR A 295 12.64 -30.25 -9.73
C TYR A 295 12.49 -28.72 -9.81
N GLU A 296 11.33 -28.19 -9.43
CA GLU A 296 11.08 -26.74 -9.36
C GLU A 296 12.04 -26.06 -8.38
N VAL A 297 12.31 -26.69 -7.24
CA VAL A 297 13.31 -26.20 -6.28
C VAL A 297 14.68 -26.11 -6.95
N GLU A 298 15.14 -27.16 -7.65
CA GLU A 298 16.45 -27.16 -8.32
C GLU A 298 16.57 -26.04 -9.36
N VAL A 299 15.57 -25.92 -10.25
CA VAL A 299 15.53 -24.86 -11.27
C VAL A 299 15.58 -23.49 -10.61
N ASN A 300 14.79 -23.28 -9.56
CA ASN A 300 14.73 -22.01 -8.86
C ASN A 300 16.07 -21.63 -8.20
N LEU A 301 16.75 -22.57 -7.52
CA LEU A 301 18.06 -22.31 -6.92
C LEU A 301 19.10 -21.89 -7.96
N LYS A 302 19.15 -22.57 -9.10
CA LYS A 302 20.08 -22.26 -10.19
C LYS A 302 19.74 -20.91 -10.83
N MET A 303 18.47 -20.63 -11.07
CA MET A 303 18.02 -19.32 -11.56
C MET A 303 18.35 -18.20 -10.57
N HIS A 304 18.14 -18.43 -9.27
CA HIS A 304 18.44 -17.49 -8.21
C HIS A 304 19.94 -17.15 -8.16
N LYS A 305 20.82 -18.15 -8.30
CA LYS A 305 22.26 -17.93 -8.42
C LYS A 305 22.59 -17.12 -9.69
N ALA A 306 22.12 -17.58 -10.84
CA ALA A 306 22.40 -16.95 -12.14
C ALA A 306 21.98 -15.47 -12.16
N ILE A 307 20.75 -15.16 -11.74
CA ILE A 307 20.26 -13.78 -11.73
C ILE A 307 20.95 -12.92 -10.67
N SER A 308 21.42 -13.50 -9.56
CA SER A 308 22.20 -12.75 -8.56
C SER A 308 23.54 -12.30 -9.14
N ILE A 309 24.24 -13.14 -9.91
CA ILE A 309 25.48 -12.75 -10.59
C ILE A 309 25.21 -11.67 -11.64
N ILE A 310 24.16 -11.83 -12.45
CA ILE A 310 23.72 -10.81 -13.42
C ILE A 310 23.38 -9.49 -12.71
N GLN A 311 22.69 -9.53 -11.57
CA GLN A 311 22.37 -8.36 -10.76
C GLN A 311 23.65 -7.61 -10.36
N PHE A 312 24.65 -8.29 -9.77
CA PHE A 312 25.88 -7.62 -9.34
C PHE A 312 26.64 -6.96 -10.50
N LYS A 313 26.60 -7.58 -11.69
CA LYS A 313 27.16 -7.00 -12.93
C LYS A 313 26.37 -5.76 -13.37
N ALA A 314 25.04 -5.84 -13.39
CA ALA A 314 24.14 -4.73 -13.73
C ALA A 314 24.38 -3.52 -12.83
N GLU A 315 24.45 -3.76 -11.52
CA GLU A 315 24.69 -2.74 -10.51
C GLU A 315 26.07 -2.13 -10.65
N GLY A 316 27.12 -2.94 -10.89
CA GLY A 316 28.46 -2.40 -11.07
C GLY A 316 28.62 -1.53 -12.32
N GLN A 317 27.95 -1.89 -13.41
CA GLN A 317 27.88 -1.05 -14.61
C GLN A 317 27.15 0.28 -14.33
N LEU A 318 26.04 0.23 -13.57
CA LEU A 318 25.27 1.41 -13.23
C LEU A 318 26.03 2.35 -12.28
N ILE A 319 26.69 1.79 -11.26
CA ILE A 319 27.54 2.55 -10.32
C ILE A 319 28.66 3.26 -11.09
N LYS A 320 29.29 2.58 -12.05
CA LYS A 320 30.32 3.20 -12.91
C LYS A 320 29.76 4.33 -13.79
N ALA A 321 28.50 4.25 -14.18
CA ALA A 321 27.83 5.29 -14.97
C ALA A 321 27.36 6.50 -14.13
N HIS A 322 27.18 6.30 -12.82
CA HIS A 322 26.66 7.30 -11.87
C HIS A 322 27.56 7.44 -10.62
N PRO A 323 28.79 7.98 -10.76
CA PRO A 323 29.68 8.20 -9.62
C PRO A 323 29.10 9.15 -8.56
N GLU A 324 28.17 10.03 -8.96
CA GLU A 324 27.42 10.93 -8.07
C GLU A 324 26.54 10.19 -7.06
N TYR A 325 26.28 8.89 -7.24
CA TYR A 325 25.53 8.10 -6.26
C TYR A 325 26.38 7.62 -5.08
N HIS A 326 27.71 7.75 -5.16
CA HIS A 326 28.67 7.37 -4.11
C HIS A 326 28.54 5.90 -3.66
N MET A 327 28.36 5.00 -4.64
CA MET A 327 28.07 3.57 -4.43
C MET A 327 29.24 2.64 -4.77
N GLU A 328 30.42 3.16 -5.12
CA GLU A 328 31.60 2.39 -5.54
C GLU A 328 32.04 1.35 -4.50
N HIS A 329 31.85 1.65 -3.22
CA HIS A 329 32.14 0.72 -2.12
C HIS A 329 31.26 -0.54 -2.12
N ARG A 330 30.18 -0.56 -2.91
CA ARG A 330 29.30 -1.73 -3.12
C ARG A 330 29.66 -2.56 -4.34
N ASN A 331 30.62 -2.12 -5.15
CA ASN A 331 31.23 -2.95 -6.16
C ASN A 331 32.20 -3.92 -5.48
N LEU A 332 31.78 -5.18 -5.31
CA LEU A 332 32.56 -6.18 -4.56
C LEU A 332 33.25 -7.24 -5.42
N LEU A 333 32.77 -7.51 -6.64
CA LEU A 333 33.33 -8.57 -7.50
C LEU A 333 34.83 -8.43 -7.76
N HIS A 334 35.33 -7.21 -7.99
CA HIS A 334 36.77 -6.96 -8.20
C HIS A 334 37.65 -7.18 -6.95
N ARG A 335 37.06 -7.38 -5.77
CA ARG A 335 37.77 -7.62 -4.50
C ARG A 335 37.91 -9.11 -4.17
N ILE A 336 37.36 -9.98 -5.01
CA ILE A 336 37.43 -11.43 -4.86
C ILE A 336 38.78 -11.93 -5.37
N ASP A 337 39.45 -12.72 -4.56
CA ASP A 337 40.53 -13.60 -4.99
C ASP A 337 39.91 -14.92 -5.46
N TYR A 338 39.77 -15.04 -6.78
CA TYR A 338 39.15 -16.20 -7.43
C TYR A 338 40.03 -17.46 -7.38
N GLU A 339 41.34 -17.32 -7.16
CA GLU A 339 42.26 -18.46 -7.04
C GLU A 339 42.13 -19.11 -5.66
N HIS A 340 42.12 -18.29 -4.61
CA HIS A 340 42.04 -18.77 -3.23
C HIS A 340 40.60 -18.88 -2.69
N GLY A 341 39.61 -18.36 -3.42
CA GLY A 341 38.20 -18.37 -3.01
C GLY A 341 37.94 -17.47 -1.80
N THR A 342 38.58 -16.31 -1.74
CA THR A 342 38.46 -15.36 -0.62
C THR A 342 38.06 -13.97 -1.11
N ILE A 343 37.59 -13.10 -0.21
CA ILE A 343 37.30 -11.70 -0.50
C ILE A 343 37.88 -10.81 0.59
N THR A 344 38.41 -9.65 0.21
CA THR A 344 38.87 -8.64 1.18
C THR A 344 37.86 -7.50 1.29
N LEU A 345 37.36 -7.27 2.50
CA LEU A 345 36.40 -6.22 2.83
C LEU A 345 36.98 -5.24 3.84
N ASP A 346 36.62 -3.97 3.70
CA ASP A 346 36.99 -2.93 4.66
C ASP A 346 36.01 -2.97 5.84
N MET A 347 36.49 -3.37 7.02
CA MET A 347 35.69 -3.57 8.22
C MET A 347 36.13 -2.62 9.33
N PRO A 348 35.20 -2.05 10.12
CA PRO A 348 35.58 -1.14 11.20
C PRO A 348 36.27 -1.88 12.36
N ASP A 349 37.40 -1.34 12.83
CA ASP A 349 38.08 -1.76 14.06
C ASP A 349 37.34 -1.29 15.33
N GLU A 350 37.86 -1.61 16.52
CA GLU A 350 37.30 -1.18 17.81
C GLU A 350 37.21 0.35 17.98
N LYS A 351 37.97 1.11 17.19
CA LYS A 351 38.02 2.57 17.17
C LYS A 351 37.20 3.17 16.01
N GLY A 352 36.57 2.33 15.19
CA GLY A 352 35.78 2.72 14.03
C GLY A 352 36.57 2.99 12.74
N ASN A 353 37.88 2.73 12.71
CA ASN A 353 38.68 2.86 11.49
C ASN A 353 38.47 1.65 10.59
N LEU A 354 38.33 1.87 9.28
CA LEU A 354 38.19 0.79 8.32
C LEU A 354 39.53 0.08 8.08
N THR A 355 39.59 -1.22 8.37
CA THR A 355 40.74 -2.10 8.17
C THR A 355 40.40 -3.25 7.22
N PRO A 356 41.29 -3.63 6.28
CA PRO A 356 41.04 -4.75 5.37
C PRO A 356 41.02 -6.09 6.12
N HIS A 357 39.91 -6.82 6.02
CA HIS A 357 39.74 -8.16 6.57
C HIS A 357 39.46 -9.14 5.42
N THR A 358 40.12 -10.30 5.43
CA THR A 358 39.95 -11.34 4.41
C THR A 358 39.02 -12.43 4.92
N TYR A 359 38.02 -12.79 4.12
CA TYR A 359 36.99 -13.79 4.42
C TYR A 359 36.97 -14.88 3.35
N THR A 360 36.69 -16.11 3.77
CA THR A 360 36.50 -17.24 2.84
C THR A 360 35.09 -17.24 2.28
N LEU A 361 34.96 -17.43 0.96
CA LEU A 361 33.65 -17.51 0.31
C LEU A 361 33.00 -18.87 0.54
N LEU A 362 31.70 -18.88 0.85
CA LEU A 362 30.88 -20.08 0.97
C LEU A 362 30.62 -20.78 -0.38
N ASP A 363 30.70 -20.01 -1.46
CA ASP A 363 30.53 -20.47 -2.84
C ASP A 363 31.53 -19.72 -3.72
N ASN A 364 32.36 -20.47 -4.43
CA ASN A 364 33.43 -19.97 -5.29
C ASN A 364 33.21 -20.31 -6.78
N ASN A 365 32.04 -20.86 -7.15
CA ASN A 365 31.74 -21.20 -8.53
C ASN A 365 31.14 -20.00 -9.29
N PHE A 366 31.99 -19.28 -10.03
CA PHE A 366 31.64 -18.09 -10.81
C PHE A 366 32.00 -18.24 -12.31
N PRO A 367 31.36 -19.16 -13.05
CA PRO A 367 31.77 -19.53 -14.41
C PRO A 367 31.61 -18.39 -15.44
N THR A 368 30.87 -17.33 -15.10
CA THR A 368 30.59 -16.22 -16.02
C THR A 368 31.33 -14.94 -15.66
N ILE A 369 32.12 -14.89 -14.59
CA ILE A 369 32.86 -13.69 -14.19
C ILE A 369 34.29 -13.77 -14.74
N ASP A 370 34.68 -12.77 -15.53
CA ASP A 370 36.09 -12.55 -15.89
C ASP A 370 36.75 -11.68 -14.80
N PRO A 371 37.77 -12.17 -14.07
CA PRO A 371 38.45 -11.39 -13.04
C PRO A 371 39.04 -10.06 -13.54
N LYS A 372 39.32 -9.92 -14.84
CA LYS A 372 39.86 -8.69 -15.43
C LYS A 372 38.79 -7.63 -15.71
N ASP A 373 37.56 -8.05 -15.94
CA ASP A 373 36.41 -7.16 -16.12
C ASP A 373 35.17 -7.77 -15.45
N PRO A 374 35.15 -7.80 -14.11
CA PRO A 374 34.21 -8.64 -13.36
C PRO A 374 32.74 -8.19 -13.46
N TYR A 375 32.49 -6.98 -13.97
CA TYR A 375 31.15 -6.43 -14.15
C TYR A 375 30.64 -6.56 -15.59
N ALA A 376 31.43 -7.06 -16.53
CA ALA A 376 30.99 -7.29 -17.90
C ALA A 376 30.01 -8.46 -17.98
N TYR A 377 28.96 -8.26 -18.78
CA TYR A 377 28.11 -9.37 -19.20
C TYR A 377 28.84 -10.24 -20.21
N THR A 378 28.67 -11.55 -20.07
CA THR A 378 28.92 -12.47 -21.19
C THR A 378 27.91 -12.20 -22.31
N PRO A 379 28.18 -12.62 -23.56
CA PRO A 379 27.22 -12.44 -24.66
C PRO A 379 25.83 -13.02 -24.37
N ILE A 380 25.77 -14.15 -23.65
CA ILE A 380 24.50 -14.80 -23.28
C ILE A 380 23.77 -13.99 -22.20
N GLU A 381 24.47 -13.51 -21.17
CA GLU A 381 23.87 -12.65 -20.13
C GLU A 381 23.33 -11.34 -20.74
N ALA A 382 24.04 -10.76 -21.72
CA ALA A 382 23.59 -9.57 -22.42
C ALA A 382 22.31 -9.80 -23.24
N ASP A 383 22.22 -10.93 -23.98
CA ASP A 383 21.00 -11.32 -24.72
C ASP A 383 19.82 -11.57 -23.76
N ILE A 384 20.06 -12.26 -22.64
CA ILE A 384 19.04 -12.49 -21.60
C ILE A 384 18.54 -11.15 -21.06
N MET A 385 19.43 -10.23 -20.69
CA MET A 385 19.02 -8.93 -20.16
C MET A 385 18.28 -8.09 -21.18
N ASP A 386 18.69 -8.07 -22.45
CA ASP A 386 17.96 -7.37 -23.51
C ASP A 386 16.52 -7.92 -23.69
N ARG A 387 16.36 -9.24 -23.68
CA ARG A 387 15.05 -9.89 -23.73
C ARG A 387 14.18 -9.58 -22.52
N LEU A 388 14.75 -9.63 -21.32
CA LEU A 388 14.04 -9.30 -20.08
C LEU A 388 13.61 -7.82 -20.08
N ILE A 389 14.49 -6.90 -20.46
CA ILE A 389 14.16 -5.47 -20.60
C ILE A 389 12.97 -5.29 -21.55
N LYS A 390 13.00 -5.92 -22.72
CA LYS A 390 11.88 -5.88 -23.67
C LYS A 390 10.61 -6.50 -23.10
N ALA A 391 10.70 -7.59 -22.35
CA ALA A 391 9.53 -8.23 -21.73
C ALA A 391 8.87 -7.32 -20.68
N PHE A 392 9.63 -6.71 -19.78
CA PHE A 392 9.10 -5.80 -18.76
C PHE A 392 8.52 -4.51 -19.35
N LEU A 393 9.21 -3.92 -20.34
CA LEU A 393 8.72 -2.70 -21.03
C LEU A 393 7.38 -2.93 -21.75
N ASN A 394 7.20 -4.12 -22.33
CA ASN A 394 6.01 -4.45 -23.13
C ASN A 394 4.93 -5.23 -22.34
N CYS A 395 5.14 -5.48 -21.04
CA CYS A 395 4.15 -6.16 -20.19
C CYS A 395 2.95 -5.24 -19.92
N GLU A 396 1.86 -5.40 -20.68
CA GLU A 396 0.70 -4.52 -20.61
C GLU A 396 0.12 -4.43 -19.19
N LYS A 397 -0.04 -5.57 -18.50
CA LYS A 397 -0.60 -5.59 -17.14
C LYS A 397 0.28 -4.84 -16.15
N LEU A 398 1.60 -5.04 -16.18
CA LEU A 398 2.52 -4.29 -15.32
C LEU A 398 2.49 -2.78 -15.64
N GLN A 399 2.42 -2.41 -16.92
CA GLN A 399 2.29 -1.01 -17.32
C GLN A 399 0.98 -0.38 -16.83
N GLN A 400 -0.14 -1.13 -16.83
CA GLN A 400 -1.41 -0.67 -16.24
C GLN A 400 -1.29 -0.46 -14.73
N HIS A 401 -0.67 -1.41 -14.02
CA HIS A 401 -0.43 -1.31 -12.57
C HIS A 401 0.44 -0.09 -12.23
N VAL A 402 1.53 0.13 -12.96
CA VAL A 402 2.43 1.27 -12.73
C VAL A 402 1.76 2.61 -13.07
N LYS A 403 0.95 2.68 -14.13
CA LYS A 403 0.12 3.87 -14.40
C LYS A 403 -0.82 4.17 -13.24
N PHE A 404 -1.41 3.15 -12.62
CA PHE A 404 -2.24 3.33 -11.44
C PHE A 404 -1.43 3.83 -10.23
N LEU A 405 -0.25 3.25 -9.96
CA LEU A 405 0.67 3.72 -8.91
C LEU A 405 1.06 5.19 -9.13
N LEU A 406 1.35 5.60 -10.36
CA LEU A 406 1.64 6.99 -10.71
C LEU A 406 0.42 7.90 -10.52
N ALA A 407 -0.78 7.44 -10.84
CA ALA A 407 -1.99 8.25 -10.76
C ALA A 407 -2.54 8.39 -9.33
N LYS A 408 -2.34 7.39 -8.47
CA LYS A 408 -2.88 7.33 -7.11
C LYS A 408 -1.82 7.43 -6.02
N GLY A 409 -0.55 7.41 -6.38
CA GLY A 409 0.53 7.44 -5.41
C GLY A 409 1.54 8.56 -5.55
N SER A 410 2.34 8.67 -4.50
CA SER A 410 3.36 9.68 -4.25
C SER A 410 4.37 9.12 -3.23
N LEU A 411 5.53 9.77 -3.03
CA LEU A 411 6.47 9.34 -1.98
C LEU A 411 5.97 9.67 -0.56
N TYR A 412 5.15 10.72 -0.44
CA TYR A 412 4.46 11.09 0.79
C TYR A 412 3.09 11.69 0.50
N LYS A 413 2.24 11.78 1.52
CA LYS A 413 0.92 12.42 1.42
C LYS A 413 0.60 13.13 2.72
N ILE A 414 0.00 14.29 2.62
CA ILE A 414 -0.66 14.93 3.77
C ILE A 414 -2.16 14.71 3.61
N TYR A 415 -2.79 14.15 4.64
CA TYR A 415 -4.22 13.87 4.62
C TYR A 415 -4.83 13.98 6.02
N ASN A 416 -5.79 14.89 6.18
CA ASN A 416 -6.57 15.13 7.40
C ASN A 416 -5.70 15.34 8.65
N GLY A 417 -4.62 16.12 8.48
CA GLY A 417 -3.66 16.45 9.53
C GLY A 417 -2.60 15.37 9.78
N ASN A 418 -2.57 14.30 8.98
CA ASN A 418 -1.55 13.24 9.07
C ASN A 418 -0.55 13.33 7.92
N LEU A 419 0.73 13.12 8.22
CA LEU A 419 1.80 12.94 7.24
C LEU A 419 2.03 11.44 7.04
N LEU A 420 1.88 10.97 5.81
CA LEU A 420 2.00 9.57 5.43
C LEU A 420 3.28 9.39 4.60
N TYR A 421 4.16 8.47 4.99
CA TYR A 421 5.28 7.99 4.17
C TYR A 421 5.76 6.60 4.63
N HIS A 422 6.31 5.80 3.71
CA HIS A 422 6.72 4.42 4.02
C HIS A 422 8.03 4.31 4.80
N GLY A 423 9.12 4.86 4.26
CA GLY A 423 10.47 4.68 4.82
C GLY A 423 10.84 5.65 5.93
N CYS A 424 11.83 6.51 5.69
CA CYS A 424 12.39 7.44 6.67
C CYS A 424 12.69 8.81 6.05
N ILE A 425 12.84 9.83 6.89
CA ILE A 425 13.44 11.10 6.49
C ILE A 425 14.96 11.00 6.68
N PRO A 426 15.80 11.23 5.66
CA PRO A 426 17.26 11.25 5.84
C PRO A 426 17.68 12.34 6.85
N LEU A 427 18.27 11.91 7.97
CA LEU A 427 18.76 12.79 9.03
C LEU A 427 20.26 12.61 9.27
N ASN A 428 20.91 13.71 9.65
CA ASN A 428 22.25 13.71 10.19
C ASN A 428 22.29 13.10 11.62
N PRO A 429 23.47 12.70 12.13
CA PRO A 429 23.62 12.17 13.48
C PRO A 429 23.21 13.12 14.62
N ASP A 430 23.04 14.42 14.33
CA ASP A 430 22.56 15.45 15.28
C ASP A 430 21.04 15.68 15.24
N GLY A 431 20.33 15.06 14.28
CA GLY A 431 18.88 15.19 14.09
C GLY A 431 18.46 16.27 13.10
N THR A 432 19.39 16.97 12.45
CA THR A 432 19.10 17.90 11.34
C THR A 432 18.85 17.15 10.04
N PHE A 433 18.19 17.78 9.05
CA PHE A 433 17.97 17.16 7.75
C PHE A 433 19.29 16.97 7.00
N GLN A 434 19.49 15.78 6.46
CA GLN A 434 20.67 15.48 5.66
C GLN A 434 20.52 16.08 4.25
N GLU A 435 21.56 16.77 3.78
CA GLU A 435 21.65 17.18 2.38
C GLU A 435 22.06 16.00 1.49
N VAL A 436 21.32 15.81 0.41
CA VAL A 436 21.50 14.71 -0.54
C VAL A 436 21.67 15.29 -1.94
N GLU A 437 22.73 14.88 -2.63
CA GLU A 437 23.00 15.28 -4.00
C GLU A 437 22.17 14.44 -4.99
N ILE A 438 21.36 15.11 -5.80
CA ILE A 438 20.59 14.51 -6.89
C ILE A 438 20.89 15.28 -8.19
N ASN A 439 21.62 14.64 -9.11
CA ASN A 439 22.00 15.22 -10.41
C ASN A 439 22.69 16.61 -10.31
N GLY A 440 23.62 16.77 -9.36
CA GLY A 440 24.42 17.99 -9.19
C GLY A 440 23.71 19.12 -8.43
N SER A 441 22.60 18.83 -7.74
CA SER A 441 21.91 19.78 -6.86
C SER A 441 21.62 19.11 -5.51
N TYR A 442 21.70 19.87 -4.43
CA TYR A 442 21.49 19.37 -3.07
C TYR A 442 20.05 19.63 -2.62
N PHE A 443 19.45 18.61 -2.02
CA PHE A 443 18.08 18.66 -1.48
C PHE A 443 18.05 18.03 -0.10
N HIS A 444 17.11 18.45 0.73
CA HIS A 444 16.86 17.88 2.06
C HIS A 444 15.37 17.96 2.39
N GLY A 445 14.96 17.30 3.47
CA GLY A 445 13.58 17.38 3.97
C GLY A 445 12.53 17.07 2.89
N ARG A 446 11.52 17.94 2.78
CA ARG A 446 10.43 17.78 1.80
C ARG A 446 10.91 17.92 0.35
N ALA A 447 11.85 18.81 0.09
CA ALA A 447 12.35 19.07 -1.27
C ALA A 447 13.02 17.83 -1.89
N LEU A 448 13.65 16.99 -1.06
CA LEU A 448 14.22 15.70 -1.49
C LEU A 448 13.13 14.74 -1.99
N TYR A 449 12.00 14.65 -1.28
CA TYR A 449 10.87 13.83 -1.71
C TYR A 449 10.29 14.35 -3.03
N ASP A 450 10.07 15.67 -3.13
CA ASP A 450 9.48 16.28 -4.32
C ASP A 450 10.35 16.07 -5.57
N VAL A 451 11.69 16.19 -5.45
CA VAL A 451 12.61 15.99 -6.59
C VAL A 451 12.69 14.52 -7.02
N LEU A 452 12.74 13.58 -6.07
CA LEU A 452 12.79 12.14 -6.37
C LEU A 452 11.50 11.69 -7.06
N GLU A 453 10.34 12.13 -6.56
CA GLU A 453 9.05 11.86 -7.19
C GLU A 453 8.98 12.43 -8.61
N SER A 454 9.49 13.65 -8.82
CA SER A 454 9.57 14.26 -10.16
C SER A 454 10.35 13.38 -11.14
N TYR A 455 11.48 12.83 -10.72
CA TYR A 455 12.28 11.94 -11.57
C TYR A 455 11.58 10.60 -11.85
N ILE A 456 10.94 9.99 -10.85
CA ILE A 456 10.11 8.78 -11.06
C ILE A 456 9.08 9.04 -12.17
N ARG A 457 8.34 10.15 -12.09
CA ARG A 457 7.32 10.52 -13.09
C ARG A 457 7.94 10.77 -14.47
N LYS A 458 9.11 11.41 -14.54
CA LYS A 458 9.86 11.63 -15.78
C LYS A 458 10.32 10.35 -16.47
N ALA A 459 10.50 9.24 -15.75
CA ALA A 459 10.81 7.95 -16.35
C ALA A 459 9.74 7.51 -17.37
N PHE A 460 8.48 7.85 -17.10
CA PHE A 460 7.32 7.45 -17.91
C PHE A 460 6.77 8.57 -18.79
N MET A 461 6.77 9.80 -18.28
CA MET A 461 6.15 10.96 -18.93
C MET A 461 7.16 11.96 -19.52
N GLY A 462 8.46 11.75 -19.30
CA GLY A 462 9.51 12.63 -19.78
C GLY A 462 9.51 12.75 -21.31
N VAL A 463 9.88 13.93 -21.81
CA VAL A 463 9.88 14.22 -23.26
C VAL A 463 11.21 13.81 -23.89
N SER A 464 12.31 13.99 -23.15
CA SER A 464 13.64 13.65 -23.64
C SER A 464 14.12 12.27 -23.17
N ASP A 465 14.94 11.60 -23.99
CA ASP A 465 15.55 10.33 -23.58
C ASP A 465 16.46 10.47 -22.37
N ARG A 466 17.08 11.64 -22.19
CA ARG A 466 17.90 11.92 -21.00
C ARG A 466 17.05 11.89 -19.73
N GLU A 467 15.91 12.57 -19.73
CA GLU A 467 15.01 12.57 -18.56
C GLU A 467 14.48 11.17 -18.26
N LYS A 468 14.11 10.40 -19.29
CA LYS A 468 13.65 9.02 -19.11
C LYS A 468 14.74 8.13 -18.50
N ARG A 469 15.99 8.26 -18.98
CA ARG A 469 17.13 7.52 -18.42
C ARG A 469 17.38 7.87 -16.96
N LEU A 470 17.50 9.17 -16.65
CA LEU A 470 17.70 9.62 -15.26
C LEU A 470 16.55 9.18 -14.34
N GLY A 471 15.30 9.32 -14.80
CA GLY A 471 14.13 8.90 -14.05
C GLY A 471 14.05 7.40 -13.82
N ARG A 472 14.53 6.61 -14.79
CA ARG A 472 14.62 5.16 -14.66
C ARG A 472 15.71 4.75 -13.67
N ASP A 473 16.90 5.32 -13.81
CA ASP A 473 18.07 4.93 -13.03
C ASP A 473 17.97 5.41 -11.56
N ILE A 474 17.27 6.53 -11.30
CA ILE A 474 17.01 6.98 -9.91
C ILE A 474 16.11 5.98 -9.14
N MET A 475 15.27 5.20 -9.80
CA MET A 475 14.43 4.21 -9.09
C MET A 475 15.28 3.10 -8.47
N TRP A 476 16.39 2.73 -9.11
CA TRP A 476 17.37 1.84 -8.51
C TRP A 476 18.09 2.50 -7.32
N TYR A 477 18.44 3.79 -7.43
CA TYR A 477 18.99 4.56 -6.30
C TYR A 477 18.02 4.57 -5.10
N ILE A 478 16.74 4.86 -5.33
CA ILE A 478 15.72 4.93 -4.28
C ILE A 478 15.55 3.56 -3.59
N TRP A 479 15.69 2.46 -4.32
CA TRP A 479 15.57 1.11 -3.78
C TRP A 479 16.64 0.76 -2.72
N LEU A 480 17.90 1.20 -2.89
CA LEU A 480 19.01 0.66 -2.09
C LEU A 480 20.07 1.65 -1.59
N ASN A 481 20.01 2.92 -2.00
CA ASN A 481 21.03 3.89 -1.60
C ASN A 481 20.84 4.33 -0.14
N LYS A 482 21.95 4.55 0.58
CA LYS A 482 21.94 4.95 1.99
C LYS A 482 21.23 6.28 2.27
N ASP A 483 21.23 7.17 1.29
CA ASP A 483 20.65 8.51 1.38
C ASP A 483 19.21 8.52 0.83
N SER A 484 18.68 7.35 0.41
CA SER A 484 17.29 7.20 -0.03
C SER A 484 16.32 7.28 1.15
N PRO A 485 15.20 8.03 1.02
CA PRO A 485 14.14 8.03 2.00
C PRO A 485 13.38 6.70 2.11
N LEU A 486 13.53 5.76 1.17
CA LEU A 486 12.81 4.47 1.21
C LEU A 486 13.67 3.29 1.69
N PHE A 487 15.00 3.45 1.77
CA PHE A 487 15.89 2.36 2.17
C PHE A 487 16.19 2.40 3.68
N GLY A 488 16.71 3.53 4.16
CA GLY A 488 16.92 3.79 5.59
C GLY A 488 18.04 2.98 6.26
N LYS A 489 19.00 2.46 5.50
CA LYS A 489 20.16 1.72 6.01
C LYS A 489 21.43 2.16 5.30
N ASP A 490 22.59 1.92 5.90
CA ASP A 490 23.90 2.30 5.33
C ASP A 490 24.32 1.48 4.11
N LYS A 491 23.90 0.21 4.00
CA LYS A 491 24.15 -0.66 2.85
C LYS A 491 23.11 -1.76 2.71
N MET A 492 22.95 -2.28 1.50
CA MET A 492 22.24 -3.53 1.23
C MET A 492 23.24 -4.69 1.19
N ALA A 493 23.30 -5.49 2.25
CA ALA A 493 24.30 -6.54 2.42
C ALA A 493 23.95 -7.85 1.67
N THR A 494 23.40 -7.75 0.45
CA THR A 494 22.94 -8.91 -0.33
C THR A 494 24.06 -9.89 -0.62
N PHE A 495 25.21 -9.40 -1.11
CA PHE A 495 26.36 -10.23 -1.44
C PHE A 495 26.87 -10.97 -0.21
N GLU A 496 27.11 -10.22 0.88
CA GLU A 496 27.64 -10.76 2.12
C GLU A 496 26.73 -11.86 2.69
N ARG A 497 25.39 -11.68 2.63
CA ARG A 497 24.42 -12.67 3.10
C ARG A 497 24.38 -13.97 2.29
N TYR A 498 24.83 -13.96 1.04
CA TYR A 498 24.91 -15.16 0.21
C TYR A 498 26.25 -15.85 0.32
N PHE A 499 27.34 -15.09 0.31
CA PHE A 499 28.67 -15.64 0.12
C PHE A 499 29.53 -15.69 1.39
N LEU A 500 29.13 -15.04 2.49
CA LEU A 500 29.94 -14.97 3.72
C LEU A 500 29.19 -15.55 4.92
N ALA A 501 29.90 -16.30 5.75
CA ALA A 501 29.34 -16.92 6.96
C ALA A 501 29.25 -15.91 8.12
N GLU A 502 30.17 -14.95 8.12
CA GLU A 502 30.46 -14.01 9.18
C GLU A 502 29.35 -12.96 9.33
N LYS A 503 28.59 -13.06 10.41
CA LYS A 503 27.38 -12.26 10.66
C LYS A 503 27.67 -10.76 10.78
N GLU A 504 28.87 -10.37 11.21
CA GLU A 504 29.30 -8.97 11.27
C GLU A 504 29.29 -8.31 9.89
N THR A 505 29.55 -9.07 8.82
CA THR A 505 29.53 -8.56 7.44
C THR A 505 28.11 -8.27 6.95
N HIS A 506 27.10 -8.93 7.57
CA HIS A 506 25.67 -8.80 7.24
C HIS A 506 25.00 -7.61 7.93
N ALA A 507 25.72 -6.90 8.80
CA ALA A 507 25.18 -5.77 9.53
C ALA A 507 24.81 -4.62 8.59
N GLU A 508 23.59 -4.12 8.74
CA GLU A 508 23.07 -2.96 8.02
C GLU A 508 22.66 -1.94 9.08
N LYS A 509 23.44 -0.88 9.24
CA LYS A 509 23.21 0.16 10.25
C LYS A 509 22.04 1.02 9.80
N LYS A 510 21.08 1.23 10.69
CA LYS A 510 19.90 2.06 10.44
C LYS A 510 20.27 3.54 10.36
N ASN A 511 19.56 4.27 9.50
CA ASN A 511 19.66 5.74 9.40
C ASN A 511 19.38 6.41 10.77
N PRO A 512 20.03 7.55 11.11
CA PRO A 512 19.79 8.29 12.36
C PRO A 512 18.32 8.56 12.66
N TYR A 513 17.46 8.73 11.64
CA TYR A 513 16.01 8.84 11.78
C TYR A 513 15.40 7.88 12.81
N TYR A 514 15.78 6.60 12.76
CA TYR A 514 15.20 5.58 13.64
C TYR A 514 15.58 5.76 15.11
N LYS A 515 16.68 6.47 15.41
CA LYS A 515 17.08 6.83 16.77
C LYS A 515 16.26 8.02 17.29
N TYR A 516 15.80 8.89 16.40
CA TYR A 516 15.09 10.12 16.74
C TYR A 516 13.57 10.00 16.78
N LEU A 517 13.02 8.79 16.56
CA LEU A 517 11.56 8.55 16.59
C LEU A 517 10.90 8.90 17.93
N GLU A 518 11.66 8.98 19.03
CA GLU A 518 11.16 9.37 20.36
C GLU A 518 11.53 10.82 20.74
N ASN A 519 12.22 11.55 19.86
CA ASN A 519 12.65 12.92 20.12
C ASN A 519 11.63 13.92 19.58
N GLU A 520 10.83 14.50 20.48
CA GLU A 520 9.75 15.43 20.11
C GLU A 520 10.22 16.64 19.30
N THR A 521 11.43 17.17 19.56
CA THR A 521 11.95 18.32 18.81
C THR A 521 12.16 17.96 17.33
N VAL A 522 12.77 16.80 17.07
CA VAL A 522 13.03 16.34 15.70
C VAL A 522 11.72 15.98 15.00
N VAL A 523 10.80 15.31 15.68
CA VAL A 523 9.48 14.94 15.11
C VAL A 523 8.66 16.19 14.76
N ASN A 524 8.65 17.21 15.61
CA ASN A 524 8.00 18.48 15.33
C ASN A 524 8.64 19.22 14.15
N HIS A 525 9.96 19.15 14.04
CA HIS A 525 10.68 19.74 12.91
C HIS A 525 10.29 19.06 11.59
N ILE A 526 10.16 17.72 11.58
CA ILE A 526 9.65 16.98 10.43
C ILE A 526 8.22 17.42 10.10
N LEU A 527 7.30 17.46 11.07
CA LEU A 527 5.92 17.88 10.81
C LEU A 527 5.86 19.29 10.19
N THR A 528 6.64 20.23 10.74
CA THR A 528 6.69 21.63 10.29
C THR A 528 7.29 21.76 8.88
N GLU A 529 8.32 20.99 8.55
CA GLU A 529 8.92 20.93 7.20
C GLU A 529 7.90 20.53 6.13
N PHE A 530 6.95 19.66 6.49
CA PHE A 530 5.84 19.28 5.61
C PHE A 530 4.62 20.21 5.71
N GLY A 531 4.68 21.28 6.51
CA GLY A 531 3.61 22.27 6.65
C GLY A 531 2.48 21.87 7.60
N LEU A 532 2.71 20.90 8.49
CA LEU A 532 1.76 20.49 9.52
C LEU A 532 2.06 21.16 10.87
N PRO A 533 1.02 21.48 11.66
CA PRO A 533 1.20 22.00 13.01
C PRO A 533 1.80 20.94 13.94
N GLU A 534 2.62 21.37 14.90
CA GLU A 534 3.22 20.47 15.90
C GLU A 534 2.18 19.80 16.82
N THR A 535 1.03 20.44 16.99
CA THR A 535 -0.06 19.93 17.82
C THR A 535 -1.19 19.42 16.95
N GLY A 536 -1.70 18.24 17.29
CA GLY A 536 -2.84 17.65 16.59
C GLY A 536 -2.49 16.80 15.37
N SER A 537 -1.27 16.93 14.83
CA SER A 537 -0.79 16.15 13.69
C SER A 537 -0.05 14.88 14.08
N HIS A 538 -0.04 13.92 13.16
CA HIS A 538 0.59 12.62 13.33
C HIS A 538 1.37 12.23 12.08
N ILE A 539 2.49 11.55 12.27
CA ILE A 539 3.21 10.82 11.23
C ILE A 539 2.70 9.39 11.26
N ILE A 540 2.28 8.87 10.11
CA ILE A 540 1.92 7.46 9.92
C ILE A 540 2.98 6.85 9.02
N ASN A 541 3.71 5.88 9.57
CA ASN A 541 4.93 5.36 8.96
C ASN A 541 4.91 3.83 8.86
N GLY A 542 5.41 3.29 7.74
CA GLY A 542 5.55 1.85 7.47
C GLY A 542 6.97 1.32 7.66
N HIS A 543 7.32 0.25 6.94
CA HIS A 543 8.69 -0.25 6.66
C HIS A 543 9.43 -0.93 7.81
N VAL A 544 9.27 -0.46 9.05
CA VAL A 544 9.96 -1.04 10.21
C VAL A 544 9.03 -1.97 10.98
N PRO A 545 9.36 -3.26 11.08
CA PRO A 545 8.57 -4.18 11.86
C PRO A 545 8.67 -3.84 13.35
N VAL A 546 7.53 -3.74 14.01
CA VAL A 546 7.43 -3.45 15.44
C VAL A 546 7.67 -4.75 16.21
N ARG A 547 8.74 -4.79 17.01
CA ARG A 547 9.10 -5.99 17.78
C ARG A 547 8.37 -6.02 19.12
N SER A 548 7.05 -6.21 19.08
CA SER A 548 6.20 -6.18 20.29
C SER A 548 6.61 -7.21 21.34
N LYS A 549 7.12 -8.39 20.92
CA LYS A 549 7.75 -9.37 21.83
C LYS A 549 8.88 -8.81 22.71
N ASN A 550 9.58 -7.78 22.23
CA ASN A 550 10.68 -7.13 22.93
C ASN A 550 10.23 -5.86 23.68
N GLY A 551 8.91 -5.65 23.85
CA GLY A 551 8.35 -4.48 24.53
C GLY A 551 8.31 -3.21 23.68
N GLU A 552 8.53 -3.31 22.36
CA GLU A 552 8.46 -2.16 21.47
C GLU A 552 7.02 -1.71 21.24
N SER A 553 6.76 -0.40 21.45
CA SER A 553 5.46 0.21 21.15
C SER A 553 5.39 0.68 19.69
N PRO A 554 4.28 0.43 18.97
CA PRO A 554 3.99 1.03 17.65
C PRO A 554 3.64 2.53 17.75
N VAL A 555 3.29 3.00 18.95
CA VAL A 555 3.03 4.41 19.25
C VAL A 555 4.32 5.01 19.83
N LYS A 556 4.94 5.96 19.11
CA LYS A 556 6.20 6.62 19.49
C LYS A 556 5.96 8.11 19.75
N CYS A 557 6.90 8.75 20.44
CA CYS A 557 6.94 10.19 20.70
C CYS A 557 5.61 10.74 21.25
N GLY A 558 5.07 10.10 22.28
CA GLY A 558 3.80 10.52 22.89
C GLY A 558 2.59 10.46 21.96
N GLY A 559 2.64 9.66 20.89
CA GLY A 559 1.55 9.53 19.92
C GLY A 559 1.70 10.36 18.65
N LYS A 560 2.81 11.09 18.47
CA LYS A 560 3.08 11.84 17.23
C LYS A 560 3.50 10.96 16.07
N ILE A 561 4.07 9.78 16.32
CA ILE A 561 4.40 8.81 15.28
C ILE A 561 3.66 7.52 15.54
N LEU A 562 2.95 7.04 14.53
CA LEU A 562 2.22 5.78 14.50
C LEU A 562 2.90 4.88 13.47
N VAL A 563 3.67 3.92 13.96
CA VAL A 563 4.29 2.90 13.12
C VAL A 563 3.28 1.79 12.89
N ILE A 564 2.89 1.62 11.64
CA ILE A 564 2.09 0.49 11.18
C ILE A 564 3.02 -0.51 10.47
N ASP A 565 2.67 -1.78 10.54
CA ASP A 565 3.33 -2.87 9.81
C ASP A 565 2.22 -3.84 9.50
N GLY A 566 1.95 -4.12 8.23
CA GLY A 566 0.86 -5.02 7.89
C GLY A 566 1.07 -6.44 8.38
N GLY A 567 2.32 -6.82 8.69
CA GLY A 567 2.80 -8.13 9.13
C GLY A 567 2.19 -9.32 8.38
N PHE A 568 1.74 -9.04 7.15
CA PHE A 568 1.15 -9.97 6.22
C PHE A 568 2.19 -11.02 5.82
N SER A 569 3.45 -10.58 5.64
CA SER A 569 4.56 -11.46 5.26
C SER A 569 4.87 -12.49 6.35
N LYS A 570 4.56 -13.77 6.06
CA LYS A 570 4.85 -14.93 6.94
C LYS A 570 6.30 -15.00 7.41
N ALA A 571 7.25 -14.52 6.60
CA ALA A 571 8.68 -14.50 6.92
C ALA A 571 9.04 -13.71 8.19
N TYR A 572 8.25 -12.69 8.57
CA TYR A 572 8.55 -11.79 9.70
C TYR A 572 7.74 -12.09 10.97
N GLN A 573 6.66 -12.87 10.86
CA GLN A 573 5.79 -13.23 11.99
C GLN A 573 6.56 -13.89 13.16
N LYS A 574 7.65 -14.62 12.86
CA LYS A 574 8.51 -15.25 13.88
C LYS A 574 9.21 -14.20 14.76
N GLU A 575 9.65 -13.09 14.20
CA GLU A 575 10.38 -12.03 14.90
C GLU A 575 9.48 -11.10 15.71
N THR A 576 8.29 -10.77 15.19
CA THR A 576 7.38 -9.76 15.77
C THR A 576 6.47 -10.33 16.86
N GLY A 577 6.00 -11.58 16.70
CA GLY A 577 5.09 -12.25 17.63
C GLY A 577 3.61 -11.93 17.48
N ILE A 578 3.29 -10.96 16.63
CA ILE A 578 1.96 -10.66 16.10
C ILE A 578 2.10 -10.52 14.58
N ALA A 579 1.00 -10.58 13.84
CA ALA A 579 1.00 -10.39 12.40
C ALA A 579 0.89 -8.93 11.97
N GLY A 580 1.14 -7.96 12.84
CA GLY A 580 1.23 -6.54 12.47
C GLY A 580 0.21 -5.62 13.15
N TYR A 581 0.17 -4.38 12.72
CA TYR A 581 -0.73 -3.31 13.14
C TYR A 581 -1.38 -2.63 11.95
N THR A 582 -2.69 -2.42 12.04
CA THR A 582 -3.46 -1.59 11.12
C THR A 582 -4.03 -0.40 11.85
N LEU A 583 -4.27 0.70 11.13
CA LEU A 583 -4.80 1.92 11.73
C LEU A 583 -6.13 2.29 11.07
N THR A 584 -7.09 2.70 11.89
CA THR A 584 -8.34 3.30 11.40
C THR A 584 -8.50 4.69 11.99
N TYR A 585 -8.83 5.68 11.15
CA TYR A 585 -9.14 7.04 11.60
C TYR A 585 -10.59 7.37 11.26
N ASN A 586 -11.46 7.36 12.27
CA ASN A 586 -12.87 7.67 12.09
C ASN A 586 -13.27 8.95 12.83
N SER A 587 -14.56 9.28 12.83
CA SER A 587 -15.11 10.48 13.48
C SER A 587 -14.86 10.57 15.00
N TYR A 588 -14.44 9.49 15.66
CA TYR A 588 -14.14 9.46 17.10
C TYR A 588 -12.64 9.52 17.42
N GLY A 589 -11.77 9.30 16.42
CA GLY A 589 -10.32 9.31 16.62
C GLY A 589 -9.58 8.18 15.91
N LEU A 590 -8.31 8.02 16.31
CA LEU A 590 -7.33 7.08 15.76
C LEU A 590 -7.31 5.80 16.60
N ILE A 591 -7.50 4.67 15.95
CA ILE A 591 -7.55 3.35 16.59
C ILE A 591 -6.57 2.44 15.89
N LEU A 592 -5.56 2.00 16.64
CA LEU A 592 -4.57 1.04 16.18
C LEU A 592 -5.01 -0.36 16.60
N SER A 593 -5.10 -1.26 15.62
CA SER A 593 -5.54 -2.63 15.80
C SER A 593 -4.38 -3.57 15.55
N ALA A 594 -3.99 -4.35 16.56
CA ALA A 594 -3.06 -5.46 16.35
C ALA A 594 -3.73 -6.54 15.48
N LEU A 595 -2.97 -7.20 14.62
CA LEU A 595 -3.42 -8.34 13.83
C LEU A 595 -2.78 -9.63 14.34
N GLU A 596 -3.60 -10.65 14.55
CA GLU A 596 -3.15 -12.04 14.66
C GLU A 596 -2.84 -12.65 13.28
N PRO A 597 -1.96 -13.68 13.21
CA PRO A 597 -1.65 -14.37 11.97
C PRO A 597 -2.90 -14.90 11.26
N PHE A 598 -3.02 -14.54 9.99
CA PHE A 598 -4.03 -15.09 9.10
C PHE A 598 -3.56 -16.46 8.59
N GLU A 599 -4.32 -17.52 8.89
CA GLU A 599 -4.01 -18.89 8.46
C GLU A 599 -4.37 -19.12 6.99
N SER A 600 -5.66 -19.06 6.68
CA SER A 600 -6.20 -19.14 5.31
C SER A 600 -7.64 -18.63 5.25
N THR A 601 -8.12 -18.40 4.03
CA THR A 601 -9.52 -18.03 3.78
C THR A 601 -10.49 -19.11 4.28
N GLU A 602 -10.18 -20.38 4.05
CA GLU A 602 -10.99 -21.53 4.47
C GLU A 602 -11.10 -21.59 5.99
N ALA A 603 -9.98 -21.46 6.70
CA ALA A 603 -9.94 -21.48 8.16
C ALA A 603 -10.78 -20.33 8.76
N ALA A 604 -10.69 -19.13 8.17
CA ALA A 604 -11.48 -17.97 8.61
C ALA A 604 -13.00 -18.18 8.44
N ILE A 605 -13.42 -18.88 7.39
CA ILE A 605 -14.84 -19.16 7.11
C ILE A 605 -15.38 -20.27 8.02
N GLU A 606 -14.66 -21.39 8.11
CA GLU A 606 -15.07 -22.60 8.84
C GLU A 606 -15.08 -22.39 10.35
N ARG A 607 -13.97 -21.86 10.88
CA ARG A 607 -13.80 -21.66 12.33
C ARG A 607 -14.36 -20.32 12.80
N GLU A 608 -14.81 -19.47 11.86
CA GLU A 608 -15.28 -18.11 12.11
C GLU A 608 -14.25 -17.27 12.86
N ILE A 609 -12.96 -17.53 12.60
CA ILE A 609 -11.85 -16.82 13.21
C ILE A 609 -11.74 -15.49 12.45
N ASP A 610 -12.02 -14.40 13.17
CA ASP A 610 -11.61 -13.07 12.77
C ASP A 610 -10.18 -12.88 13.28
N ILE A 611 -9.42 -12.01 12.62
CA ILE A 611 -8.14 -11.59 13.17
C ILE A 611 -8.44 -10.88 14.50
N HIS A 612 -8.16 -11.54 15.63
CA HIS A 612 -8.44 -10.97 16.94
C HIS A 612 -7.58 -9.73 17.13
N SER A 613 -8.22 -8.56 17.11
CA SER A 613 -7.54 -7.30 17.32
C SER A 613 -7.69 -6.85 18.76
N ASP A 614 -6.62 -6.98 19.56
CA ASP A 614 -6.47 -6.09 20.70
C ASP A 614 -6.29 -4.67 20.14
N SER A 615 -7.30 -3.84 20.36
CA SER A 615 -7.31 -2.46 19.88
C SER A 615 -6.70 -1.55 20.93
N VAL A 616 -5.60 -0.89 20.58
CA VAL A 616 -5.05 0.21 21.36
C VAL A 616 -5.68 1.50 20.82
N ILE A 617 -6.49 2.15 21.65
CA ILE A 617 -6.99 3.47 21.30
C ILE A 617 -5.83 4.45 21.48
N VAL A 618 -5.29 4.93 20.36
CA VAL A 618 -4.16 5.85 20.35
C VAL A 618 -4.62 7.24 20.76
N ARG A 619 -5.77 7.68 20.25
CA ARG A 619 -6.29 9.01 20.52
C ARG A 619 -7.81 9.07 20.34
N HIS A 620 -8.49 9.55 21.38
CA HIS A 620 -9.87 10.00 21.27
C HIS A 620 -9.90 11.47 20.82
N ALA A 621 -10.81 11.79 19.91
CA ALA A 621 -11.12 13.17 19.60
C ALA A 621 -12.00 13.77 20.72
N ASP A 622 -11.67 14.97 21.18
CA ASP A 622 -12.42 15.68 22.25
C ASP A 622 -13.89 15.91 21.88
N ARG A 623 -14.13 16.10 20.58
CA ARG A 623 -15.47 16.09 19.98
C ARG A 623 -15.46 15.24 18.72
N ARG A 624 -16.64 14.75 18.34
CA ARG A 624 -16.82 14.04 17.08
C ARG A 624 -16.36 14.91 15.92
N LYS A 625 -15.42 14.39 15.12
CA LYS A 625 -14.91 15.05 13.92
C LYS A 625 -15.96 15.01 12.81
N LEU A 626 -16.15 16.15 12.16
CA LEU A 626 -17.06 16.32 11.03
C LEU A 626 -16.28 16.39 9.72
N VAL A 627 -16.98 16.30 8.59
CA VAL A 627 -16.38 16.56 7.28
C VAL A 627 -15.82 17.98 7.22
N GLY A 628 -16.46 18.94 7.89
CA GLY A 628 -15.93 20.30 8.01
C GLY A 628 -14.56 20.39 8.69
N ASP A 629 -14.13 19.39 9.45
CA ASP A 629 -12.81 19.36 10.11
C ASP A 629 -11.71 18.71 9.24
N THR A 630 -12.01 18.31 8.00
CA THR A 630 -11.11 17.57 7.10
C THR A 630 -10.59 18.43 5.95
N ASP A 631 -9.61 17.93 5.20
CA ASP A 631 -9.09 18.57 3.99
C ASP A 631 -10.20 18.72 2.93
N THR A 632 -11.05 17.70 2.80
CA THR A 632 -12.26 17.77 1.96
C THR A 632 -13.20 18.89 2.43
N GLY A 633 -13.33 19.08 3.75
CA GLY A 633 -14.09 20.20 4.32
C GLY A 633 -13.50 21.55 3.98
N ALA A 634 -12.17 21.70 3.96
CA ALA A 634 -11.51 22.92 3.54
C ALA A 634 -11.81 23.25 2.07
N VAL A 635 -11.68 22.27 1.17
CA VAL A 635 -12.02 22.43 -0.25
C VAL A 635 -13.50 22.79 -0.46
N LEU A 636 -14.41 22.17 0.31
CA LEU A 636 -15.83 22.51 0.24
C LEU A 636 -16.10 23.93 0.72
N ARG A 637 -15.40 24.41 1.77
CA ARG A 637 -15.51 25.79 2.26
C ARG A 637 -15.00 26.82 1.23
N GLU A 638 -13.91 26.53 0.53
CA GLU A 638 -13.44 27.38 -0.58
C GLU A 638 -14.51 27.47 -1.69
N LYS A 639 -15.08 26.33 -2.10
CA LYS A 639 -16.15 26.31 -3.11
C LYS A 639 -17.40 27.05 -2.66
N ILE A 640 -17.78 26.96 -1.39
CA ILE A 640 -18.90 27.73 -0.84
C ILE A 640 -18.59 29.24 -0.96
N ALA A 641 -17.39 29.68 -0.58
CA ALA A 641 -17.00 31.08 -0.70
C ALA A 641 -17.01 31.57 -2.16
N ASP A 642 -16.58 30.73 -3.11
CA ASP A 642 -16.66 31.02 -4.54
C ASP A 642 -18.11 31.17 -5.03
N LEU A 643 -19.01 30.29 -4.57
CA LEU A 643 -20.43 30.35 -4.90
C LEU A 643 -21.15 31.54 -4.24
N GLU A 644 -20.76 31.93 -3.03
CA GLU A 644 -21.26 33.14 -2.37
C GLU A 644 -20.85 34.40 -3.15
N GLN A 645 -19.62 34.46 -3.68
CA GLN A 645 -19.20 35.53 -4.58
C GLN A 645 -20.01 35.54 -5.88
N LEU A 646 -20.30 34.37 -6.46
CA LEU A 646 -21.18 34.25 -7.63
C LEU A 646 -22.59 34.77 -7.32
N LEU A 647 -23.17 34.43 -6.16
CA LEU A 647 -24.47 34.92 -5.72
C LEU A 647 -24.47 36.45 -5.57
N MET A 648 -23.41 37.03 -5.00
CA MET A 648 -23.24 38.49 -4.93
C MET A 648 -23.14 39.12 -6.32
N ALA A 649 -22.47 38.48 -7.28
CA ALA A 649 -22.38 38.94 -8.66
C ALA A 649 -23.74 38.94 -9.37
N TYR A 650 -24.58 37.93 -9.14
CA TYR A 650 -25.96 37.92 -9.64
C TYR A 650 -26.82 39.01 -8.97
N HIS A 651 -26.77 39.12 -7.64
CA HIS A 651 -27.57 40.12 -6.91
C HIS A 651 -27.19 41.57 -7.22
N SER A 652 -25.92 41.83 -7.54
CA SER A 652 -25.45 43.16 -7.93
C SER A 652 -25.67 43.48 -9.41
N GLY A 653 -26.11 42.51 -10.21
CA GLY A 653 -26.25 42.65 -11.66
C GLY A 653 -24.92 42.66 -12.44
N LEU A 654 -23.81 42.31 -11.78
CA LEU A 654 -22.50 42.15 -12.44
C LEU A 654 -22.53 40.98 -13.44
N LEU A 655 -23.24 39.91 -13.09
CA LEU A 655 -23.54 38.77 -13.96
C LEU A 655 -25.05 38.62 -14.11
N VAL A 656 -25.47 38.11 -15.27
CA VAL A 656 -26.88 37.88 -15.59
C VAL A 656 -27.16 36.39 -15.53
N GLU A 657 -28.25 36.00 -14.87
CA GLU A 657 -28.72 34.61 -14.84
C GLU A 657 -28.99 34.09 -16.25
N ARG A 658 -28.70 32.80 -16.47
CA ARG A 658 -28.93 32.13 -17.75
C ARG A 658 -29.97 31.04 -17.57
N TYR A 659 -31.16 31.28 -18.11
CA TYR A 659 -32.21 30.28 -18.11
C TYR A 659 -32.04 29.36 -19.32
N VAL A 660 -31.47 28.18 -19.10
CA VAL A 660 -31.47 27.12 -20.11
C VAL A 660 -32.89 26.56 -20.19
N LYS A 661 -33.55 26.67 -21.34
CA LYS A 661 -34.78 25.92 -21.60
C LYS A 661 -34.43 24.44 -21.61
N ASN A 662 -34.98 23.69 -20.65
CA ASN A 662 -34.98 22.23 -20.68
C ASN A 662 -35.67 21.69 -21.93
#